data_AF-A0A943FB08-F1
#
_entry.id   AF-A0A943FB08-F1
#
_cell.length_a   1.000
_cell.length_b   1.000
_cell.length_c   1.000
_cell.angle_alpha   90.00
_cell.angle_beta   90.00
_cell.angle_gamma   90.00
#
_symmetry.space_group_name_H-M   'P 1'
#
loop_
_entity.id
_entity.type
_entity.pdbx_description
1 polymer ?
#
loop_
_entity_poly.entity_id
_entity_poly.type
_entity_poly.pdbx_seq_one_letter_code
_entity_poly.pdbx_strand_id
1 'polypeptide(L)'
;MKLLAIDSNSILNRAYYGVRPLTTKDGIYTNGIYGFLTIFLKICEETAPDAVAFAFDLKAPTFRHKLYTEYKAGRHGMPDELAMQLPYLKDLLEKLGYPVVTCEGYEADDILGTLARLCEDSGNECVIATGDRDSLQLVSDATTVRLATTKMGRPESTFYGVAEIQEKYGVTPRELIQVKALMGDSSDNIPGVAGIGEKTALALISQFHTVDGVYEHLDDPAIKPGVRKKLEAGVESCRMSLTLAEIDRNAPIESDLTRYIPKPRDTAGCSRLMTELELFSLMKRMEIPGVAELEAAGEPVPEEIKPAAALRLCPASAEAAARLLGGKTPYLLGRYENDAITALALSDGEELLLCTAGEPAFEGVCAALYGAKGLITRDSKLLYRHCMAGEHPLPQVKLDCELAAYLLRPTASDYTTDRLAAEYAVVPLPCESEDPLAQEMAKLIPLAAALEAKIAQQEQQWLLTEVEQPLAEVLASMELIGFSLDTEGLTAYGQELDTQLTARAEEIYELAGGQFNINSPMQLGNVLFEKLGLPHGKKTQRGYSTNADVLESLRDKHPIIDCILDYRKLAKLKNTYVDGLIKVVGEDGRVHSIFKQTETRTGRISSAEPNLQNIPVRTDVGSVFRKFFYAAGDRTLVDADYSQIELRVLAHIAQDENMIEGFRSGADIHTQTAAQVFGMPPEYVTSQMRSRAKAVNFGIVYGIGAYSLSKDIGVTVAEANAYINGYLRTYHGVRQYMEDTKQFAKDHGYVKTLFGRRRDLPEMSATNRITKAFGERVAMNTPIQGTAADIIKIAMVRVYRRLQAEGLKSRLILQVHDELIVETTPDEIDTVKALVQQEMSGAAELSVPLVVDVGVGKTWYEAK
;
A
#
# COMPACT_ATOMS: atom_id res chain seq x y z
N MET A 1 -33.10 18.59 23.30
CA MET A 1 -32.08 17.54 23.06
C MET A 1 -31.91 17.38 21.57
N LYS A 2 -30.69 17.10 21.11
CA LYS A 2 -30.37 16.82 19.70
C LYS A 2 -29.98 15.35 19.53
N LEU A 3 -30.81 14.60 18.79
CA LEU A 3 -30.55 13.21 18.43
C LEU A 3 -29.86 13.13 17.07
N LEU A 4 -28.74 12.40 17.00
CA LEU A 4 -28.12 11.96 15.76
C LEU A 4 -28.57 10.54 15.43
N ALA A 5 -29.38 10.38 14.39
CA ALA A 5 -29.83 9.07 13.91
C ALA A 5 -29.01 8.68 12.66
N ILE A 6 -28.34 7.53 12.70
CA ILE A 6 -27.38 7.12 11.67
C ILE A 6 -27.93 5.91 10.90
N ASP A 7 -28.02 6.06 9.58
CA ASP A 7 -28.19 4.95 8.65
C ASP A 7 -26.88 4.16 8.57
N SER A 8 -26.77 3.14 9.42
CA SER A 8 -25.48 2.48 9.62
C SER A 8 -25.09 1.62 8.42
N ASN A 9 -26.07 1.00 7.75
CA ASN A 9 -25.85 0.21 6.54
C ASN A 9 -25.32 1.07 5.40
N SER A 10 -25.91 2.24 5.16
CA SER A 10 -25.50 3.16 4.08
C SER A 10 -24.13 3.78 4.34
N ILE A 11 -23.86 4.21 5.57
CA ILE A 11 -22.55 4.77 5.94
C ILE A 11 -21.45 3.72 5.90
N LEU A 12 -21.73 2.50 6.38
CA LEU A 12 -20.77 1.39 6.35
C LEU A 12 -20.41 0.97 4.92
N ASN A 13 -21.40 0.88 4.03
CA ASN A 13 -21.17 0.57 2.62
C ASN A 13 -20.26 1.62 1.97
N ARG A 14 -20.52 2.91 2.21
CA ARG A 14 -19.66 4.00 1.72
C ARG A 14 -18.25 3.94 2.31
N ALA A 15 -18.11 3.62 3.60
CA ALA A 15 -16.82 3.45 4.24
C ALA A 15 -16.00 2.32 3.60
N TYR A 16 -16.64 1.16 3.37
CA TYR A 16 -16.02 -0.02 2.78
C TYR A 16 -15.41 0.27 1.40
N TYR A 17 -16.14 0.95 0.51
CA TYR A 17 -15.62 1.29 -0.82
C TYR A 17 -14.72 2.54 -0.84
N GLY A 18 -14.78 3.38 0.20
CA GLY A 18 -13.99 4.62 0.31
C GLY A 18 -12.59 4.42 0.88
N VAL A 19 -12.37 3.35 1.65
CA VAL A 19 -11.08 3.03 2.28
C VAL A 19 -10.44 1.85 1.56
N ARG A 20 -9.12 1.94 1.28
CA ARG A 20 -8.35 0.82 0.71
C ARG A 20 -8.54 -0.44 1.57
N PRO A 21 -8.54 -1.66 1.01
CA PRO A 21 -8.62 -2.87 1.81
C PRO A 21 -7.56 -2.90 2.92
N LEU A 22 -8.01 -3.18 4.14
CA LEU A 22 -7.20 -3.36 5.34
C LEU A 22 -7.58 -4.71 5.92
N THR A 23 -6.59 -5.49 6.33
CA THR A 23 -6.76 -6.82 6.91
C THR A 23 -5.85 -6.99 8.11
N THR A 24 -6.32 -7.64 9.16
CA THR A 24 -5.49 -8.05 10.30
C THR A 24 -4.56 -9.21 9.93
N LYS A 25 -3.62 -9.54 10.81
CA LYS A 25 -2.74 -10.73 10.71
C LYS A 25 -3.52 -12.04 10.58
N ASP A 26 -4.72 -12.09 11.15
CA ASP A 26 -5.61 -13.26 11.11
C ASP A 26 -6.55 -13.25 9.89
N GLY A 27 -6.37 -12.29 8.97
CA GLY A 27 -7.14 -12.20 7.72
C GLY A 27 -8.52 -11.55 7.85
N ILE A 28 -8.81 -10.90 8.99
CA ILE A 28 -10.07 -10.18 9.20
C ILE A 28 -10.02 -8.85 8.46
N TYR A 29 -10.96 -8.57 7.57
CA TYR A 29 -11.07 -7.26 6.92
C TYR A 29 -11.55 -6.21 7.92
N THR A 30 -10.96 -5.00 7.88
CA THR A 30 -11.26 -3.93 8.85
C THR A 30 -11.44 -2.55 8.23
N ASN A 31 -11.32 -2.42 6.90
CA ASN A 31 -11.45 -1.16 6.18
C ASN A 31 -12.82 -0.49 6.34
N GLY A 32 -13.90 -1.28 6.36
CA GLY A 32 -15.26 -0.81 6.58
C GLY A 32 -15.45 -0.25 7.99
N ILE A 33 -15.03 -0.99 9.02
CA ILE A 33 -15.08 -0.56 10.43
C ILE A 33 -14.26 0.72 10.62
N TYR A 34 -13.02 0.74 10.12
CA TYR A 34 -12.13 1.89 10.22
C TYR A 34 -12.74 3.15 9.59
N GLY A 35 -13.24 3.01 8.36
CA GLY A 35 -13.88 4.12 7.64
C GLY A 35 -15.16 4.59 8.32
N PHE A 36 -15.98 3.66 8.83
CA PHE A 36 -17.23 3.97 9.52
C PHE A 36 -16.98 4.80 10.77
N LEU A 37 -16.08 4.35 11.66
CA LEU A 37 -15.73 5.08 12.88
C LEU A 37 -15.10 6.44 12.59
N THR A 38 -14.26 6.54 11.55
CA THR A 38 -13.67 7.81 11.12
C THR A 38 -14.75 8.81 10.68
N ILE A 39 -15.74 8.35 9.90
CA ILE A 39 -16.87 9.17 9.47
C ILE A 39 -17.73 9.55 10.68
N PHE A 40 -18.04 8.58 11.55
CA PHE A 40 -18.84 8.79 12.75
C PHE A 40 -18.24 9.85 13.68
N LEU A 41 -16.95 9.74 14.03
CA LEU A 41 -16.27 10.71 14.89
C LEU A 41 -16.36 12.12 14.32
N LYS A 42 -16.15 12.27 13.01
CA LYS A 42 -16.30 13.55 12.31
C LYS A 42 -17.74 14.06 12.34
N ILE A 43 -18.73 13.17 12.22
CA ILE A 43 -20.14 13.57 12.33
C ILE A 43 -20.44 14.09 13.73
N CYS A 44 -19.99 13.39 14.78
CA CYS A 44 -20.15 13.83 16.17
C CYS A 44 -19.48 15.17 16.45
N GLU A 45 -18.25 15.38 15.96
CA GLU A 45 -17.52 16.66 16.09
C GLU A 45 -18.31 17.83 15.48
N GLU A 46 -18.90 17.64 14.29
CA GLU A 46 -19.62 18.70 13.57
C GLU A 46 -21.06 18.91 14.06
N THR A 47 -21.73 17.84 14.51
CA THR A 47 -23.15 17.88 14.91
C THR A 47 -23.34 18.15 16.40
N ALA A 48 -22.36 17.79 17.24
CA ALA A 48 -22.40 17.86 18.70
C ALA A 48 -23.74 17.34 19.29
N PRO A 49 -24.09 16.06 19.06
CA PRO A 49 -25.36 15.50 19.51
C PRO A 49 -25.37 15.17 21.01
N ASP A 50 -26.54 15.26 21.63
CA ASP A 50 -26.78 14.82 23.02
C ASP A 50 -27.07 13.31 23.08
N ALA A 51 -27.65 12.76 22.00
CA ALA A 51 -28.06 11.36 21.88
C ALA A 51 -27.70 10.81 20.49
N VAL A 52 -27.41 9.52 20.39
CA VAL A 52 -27.03 8.84 19.13
C VAL A 52 -27.76 7.51 19.01
N ALA A 53 -28.32 7.23 17.83
CA ALA A 53 -28.95 5.96 17.51
C ALA A 53 -28.40 5.40 16.19
N PHE A 54 -27.90 4.16 16.22
CA PHE A 54 -27.41 3.46 15.03
C PHE A 54 -28.46 2.50 14.50
N ALA A 55 -29.16 2.88 13.42
CA ALA A 55 -30.13 2.02 12.77
C ALA A 55 -29.43 1.03 11.82
N PHE A 56 -29.77 -0.25 11.92
CA PHE A 56 -29.27 -1.31 11.04
C PHE A 56 -30.41 -2.14 10.46
N ASP A 57 -30.25 -2.57 9.21
CA ASP A 57 -31.14 -3.57 8.61
C ASP A 57 -30.92 -4.96 9.23
N LEU A 58 -31.98 -5.78 9.18
CA LEU A 58 -31.94 -7.21 9.46
C LEU A 58 -32.11 -8.01 8.17
N LYS A 59 -31.54 -9.22 8.14
CA LYS A 59 -31.71 -10.18 7.05
C LYS A 59 -33.07 -10.89 7.15
N ALA A 60 -34.15 -10.11 7.16
CA ALA A 60 -35.53 -10.59 7.25
C ALA A 60 -36.42 -9.83 6.23
N PRO A 61 -37.42 -10.50 5.60
CA PRO A 61 -38.33 -9.82 4.68
C PRO A 61 -39.14 -8.73 5.37
N THR A 62 -39.10 -7.51 4.83
CA THR A 62 -39.91 -6.39 5.33
C THR A 62 -41.32 -6.41 4.76
N PHE A 63 -42.19 -5.51 5.25
CA PHE A 63 -43.54 -5.36 4.69
C PHE A 63 -43.51 -5.02 3.19
N ARG A 64 -42.49 -4.31 2.70
CA ARG A 64 -42.29 -4.01 1.26
C ARG A 64 -42.04 -5.27 0.44
N HIS A 65 -41.21 -6.20 0.93
CA HIS A 65 -40.95 -7.48 0.27
C HIS A 65 -42.19 -8.37 0.21
N LYS A 66 -43.08 -8.27 1.20
CA LYS A 66 -44.36 -8.99 1.22
C LYS A 66 -45.38 -8.37 0.26
N LEU A 67 -45.34 -7.05 0.09
CA LEU A 67 -46.23 -6.31 -0.81
C LEU A 67 -45.82 -6.44 -2.29
N TYR A 68 -44.53 -6.40 -2.58
CA TYR A 68 -43.99 -6.49 -3.94
C TYR A 68 -42.76 -7.39 -4.00
N THR A 69 -42.91 -8.56 -4.63
CA THR A 69 -41.87 -9.61 -4.64
C THR A 69 -40.61 -9.22 -5.39
N GLU A 70 -40.69 -8.29 -6.36
CA GLU A 70 -39.49 -7.83 -7.08
C GLU A 70 -38.79 -6.65 -6.40
N TYR A 71 -39.27 -6.18 -5.24
CA TYR A 71 -38.61 -5.13 -4.48
C TYR A 71 -37.18 -5.55 -4.14
N LYS A 72 -36.20 -4.71 -4.51
CA LYS A 72 -34.74 -4.95 -4.37
C LYS A 72 -34.22 -6.25 -5.04
N ALA A 73 -34.99 -6.93 -5.90
CA ALA A 73 -34.61 -8.22 -6.51
C ALA A 73 -33.37 -8.16 -7.42
N GLY A 74 -32.98 -6.97 -7.89
CA GLY A 74 -31.77 -6.73 -8.68
C GLY A 74 -30.54 -6.27 -7.88
N ARG A 75 -30.66 -6.05 -6.56
CA ARG A 75 -29.53 -5.57 -5.75
C ARG A 75 -28.49 -6.67 -5.58
N HIS A 76 -27.21 -6.32 -5.78
CA HIS A 76 -26.12 -7.21 -5.41
C HIS A 76 -26.09 -7.41 -3.90
N GLY A 77 -25.88 -8.67 -3.47
CA GLY A 77 -25.71 -8.99 -2.06
C GLY A 77 -24.50 -8.27 -1.46
N MET A 78 -24.53 -8.09 -0.14
CA MET A 78 -23.39 -7.57 0.61
C MET A 78 -22.16 -8.48 0.37
N PRO A 79 -20.98 -7.93 -0.01
CA PRO A 79 -19.76 -8.72 -0.13
C PRO A 79 -19.43 -9.44 1.17
N ASP A 80 -18.89 -10.66 1.11
CA ASP A 80 -18.56 -11.46 2.30
C ASP A 80 -17.56 -10.73 3.21
N GLU A 81 -16.61 -10.00 2.62
CA GLU A 81 -15.62 -9.19 3.33
C GLU A 81 -16.25 -8.01 4.12
N LEU A 82 -17.41 -7.52 3.66
CA LEU A 82 -18.19 -6.51 4.38
C LEU A 82 -19.12 -7.16 5.41
N ALA A 83 -19.71 -8.31 5.05
CA ALA A 83 -20.59 -9.06 5.94
C ALA A 83 -19.86 -9.52 7.22
N MET A 84 -18.59 -9.95 7.11
CA MET A 84 -17.79 -10.35 8.26
C MET A 84 -17.49 -9.19 9.23
N GLN A 85 -17.50 -7.94 8.74
CA GLN A 85 -17.22 -6.74 9.56
C GLN A 85 -18.42 -6.28 10.39
N LEU A 86 -19.63 -6.63 9.95
CA LEU A 86 -20.88 -6.13 10.53
C LEU A 86 -21.07 -6.53 12.01
N PRO A 87 -20.82 -7.80 12.43
CA PRO A 87 -20.94 -8.19 13.83
C PRO A 87 -19.96 -7.44 14.73
N TYR A 88 -18.70 -7.31 14.30
CA TYR A 88 -17.65 -6.59 15.03
C TYR A 88 -17.98 -5.11 15.20
N LEU A 89 -18.51 -4.47 14.15
CA LEU A 89 -18.94 -3.08 14.24
C LEU A 89 -20.06 -2.91 15.27
N LYS A 90 -21.09 -3.76 15.24
CA LYS A 90 -22.21 -3.69 16.19
C LYS A 90 -21.74 -3.87 17.63
N ASP A 91 -20.93 -4.90 17.90
CA ASP A 91 -20.35 -5.15 19.22
C ASP A 91 -19.49 -3.97 19.72
N LEU A 92 -18.68 -3.39 18.82
CA LEU A 92 -17.87 -2.23 19.17
C LEU A 92 -18.71 -0.99 19.47
N LEU A 93 -19.78 -0.72 18.72
CA LEU A 93 -20.68 0.41 18.99
C LEU A 93 -21.37 0.29 20.35
N GLU A 94 -21.82 -0.92 20.70
CA GLU A 94 -22.41 -1.20 22.02
C GLU A 94 -21.38 -1.00 23.15
N LYS A 95 -20.15 -1.51 22.98
CA LYS A 95 -19.06 -1.30 23.95
C LYS A 95 -18.67 0.17 24.09
N LEU A 96 -18.78 0.96 23.02
CA LEU A 96 -18.60 2.42 23.07
C LEU A 96 -19.74 3.15 23.79
N GLY A 97 -20.79 2.44 24.19
CA GLY A 97 -21.92 2.98 24.93
C GLY A 97 -23.09 3.45 24.06
N TYR A 98 -23.06 3.16 22.76
CA TYR A 98 -24.10 3.60 21.82
C TYR A 98 -25.14 2.52 21.56
N PRO A 99 -26.44 2.86 21.53
CA PRO A 99 -27.49 1.92 21.17
C PRO A 99 -27.48 1.55 19.69
N VAL A 100 -27.49 0.25 19.42
CA VAL A 100 -27.74 -0.35 18.10
C VAL A 100 -29.23 -0.69 18.01
N VAL A 101 -29.92 -0.12 17.02
CA VAL A 101 -31.36 -0.27 16.83
C VAL A 101 -31.64 -1.12 15.59
N THR A 102 -32.41 -2.17 15.78
CA THR A 102 -32.88 -3.06 14.72
C THR A 102 -34.35 -3.39 14.96
N CYS A 103 -35.12 -3.62 13.90
CA CYS A 103 -36.53 -3.95 14.01
C CYS A 103 -36.92 -4.94 12.89
N GLU A 104 -37.34 -6.15 13.25
CA GLU A 104 -37.72 -7.15 12.25
C GLU A 104 -38.97 -6.71 11.49
N GLY A 105 -38.98 -6.88 10.17
CA GLY A 105 -40.09 -6.47 9.31
C GLY A 105 -40.02 -5.02 8.82
N TYR A 106 -39.06 -4.24 9.32
CA TYR A 106 -38.81 -2.84 8.96
C TYR A 106 -37.36 -2.64 8.48
N GLU A 107 -37.13 -1.60 7.69
CA GLU A 107 -35.78 -1.21 7.24
C GLU A 107 -35.16 -0.18 8.18
N ALA A 108 -33.84 0.03 8.08
CA ALA A 108 -33.15 1.07 8.83
C ALA A 108 -33.80 2.45 8.60
N ASP A 109 -34.25 2.73 7.38
CA ASP A 109 -34.95 3.97 7.03
C ASP A 109 -36.25 4.19 7.84
N ASP A 110 -37.02 3.13 8.11
CA ASP A 110 -38.25 3.21 8.91
C ASP A 110 -37.95 3.49 10.40
N ILE A 111 -36.82 2.97 10.90
CA ILE A 111 -36.30 3.29 12.24
C ILE A 111 -35.94 4.78 12.29
N LEU A 112 -35.23 5.31 11.28
CA LEU A 112 -34.89 6.73 11.19
C LEU A 112 -36.13 7.61 11.12
N GLY A 113 -37.13 7.22 10.33
CA GLY A 113 -38.42 7.92 10.21
C GLY A 113 -39.18 7.98 11.52
N THR A 114 -39.13 6.90 12.30
CA THR A 114 -39.75 6.82 13.63
C THR A 114 -39.02 7.69 14.65
N LEU A 115 -37.68 7.67 14.68
CA LEU A 115 -36.88 8.52 15.56
C LEU A 115 -37.07 10.02 15.25
N ALA A 116 -37.12 10.39 13.97
CA ALA A 116 -37.42 11.76 13.54
C ALA A 116 -38.79 12.23 14.05
N ARG A 117 -39.81 11.37 13.96
CA ARG A 117 -41.16 11.67 14.48
C ARG A 117 -41.14 11.85 16.00
N LEU A 118 -40.48 10.96 16.73
CA LEU A 118 -40.40 11.05 18.19
C LEU A 118 -39.72 12.35 18.65
N CYS A 119 -38.68 12.79 17.91
CA CYS A 119 -38.06 14.09 18.14
C CYS A 119 -39.04 15.25 17.90
N GLU A 120 -39.72 15.27 16.74
CA GLU A 120 -40.75 16.26 16.40
C GLU A 120 -41.85 16.36 17.47
N ASP A 121 -42.46 15.22 17.83
CA ASP A 121 -43.55 15.13 18.80
C ASP A 121 -43.14 15.62 20.20
N SER A 122 -41.85 15.52 20.52
CA SER A 122 -41.29 15.89 21.82
C SER A 122 -40.59 17.25 21.83
N GLY A 123 -40.61 18.01 20.73
CA GLY A 123 -39.92 19.30 20.60
C GLY A 123 -38.39 19.21 20.63
N ASN A 124 -37.82 18.07 20.23
CA ASN A 124 -36.39 17.83 20.12
C ASN A 124 -35.92 17.93 18.66
N GLU A 125 -34.63 18.13 18.47
CA GLU A 125 -34.02 18.17 17.14
C GLU A 125 -33.53 16.76 16.72
N CYS A 126 -33.71 16.42 15.45
CA CYS A 126 -33.18 15.20 14.84
C CYS A 126 -32.25 15.56 13.68
N VAL A 127 -31.06 14.97 13.68
CA VAL A 127 -30.13 15.00 12.53
C VAL A 127 -30.00 13.58 12.01
N ILE A 128 -30.42 13.34 10.77
CA ILE A 128 -30.28 12.03 10.12
C ILE A 128 -29.00 12.03 9.29
N ALA A 129 -28.07 11.12 9.56
CA ALA A 129 -26.88 10.92 8.75
C ALA A 129 -27.05 9.68 7.86
N THR A 130 -27.13 9.89 6.54
CA THR A 130 -27.33 8.81 5.57
C THR A 130 -26.63 9.10 4.24
N GLY A 131 -26.42 8.06 3.44
CA GLY A 131 -26.10 8.17 2.01
C GLY A 131 -27.30 8.14 1.08
N ASP A 132 -28.48 7.80 1.59
CA ASP A 132 -29.70 7.62 0.82
C ASP A 132 -30.50 8.92 0.73
N ARG A 133 -31.05 9.19 -0.45
CA ARG A 133 -31.89 10.37 -0.68
C ARG A 133 -33.32 10.17 -0.19
N ASP A 134 -33.71 8.95 0.15
CA ASP A 134 -35.08 8.64 0.53
C ASP A 134 -35.44 9.25 1.86
N SER A 135 -34.48 9.37 2.76
CA SER A 135 -34.67 10.07 4.04
C SER A 135 -34.94 11.57 3.87
N LEU A 136 -34.74 12.18 2.68
CA LEU A 136 -35.11 13.58 2.44
C LEU A 136 -36.62 13.82 2.63
N GLN A 137 -37.45 12.79 2.54
CA GLN A 137 -38.88 12.88 2.83
C GLN A 137 -39.18 13.16 4.32
N LEU A 138 -38.21 12.92 5.21
CA LEU A 138 -38.32 13.08 6.65
C LEU A 138 -37.95 14.49 7.13
N VAL A 139 -37.45 15.35 6.24
CA VAL A 139 -37.05 16.72 6.57
C VAL A 139 -38.25 17.53 7.09
N SER A 140 -38.04 18.25 8.19
CA SER A 140 -39.02 19.13 8.83
C SER A 140 -38.32 20.28 9.55
N ASP A 141 -39.06 21.13 10.25
CA ASP A 141 -38.48 22.20 11.07
C ASP A 141 -37.62 21.64 12.23
N ALA A 142 -37.89 20.41 12.67
CA ALA A 142 -37.14 19.73 13.73
C ALA A 142 -36.19 18.64 13.21
N THR A 143 -36.28 18.26 11.93
CA THR A 143 -35.48 17.17 11.34
C THR A 143 -34.64 17.68 10.16
N THR A 144 -33.32 17.57 10.28
CA THR A 144 -32.35 17.88 9.21
C THR A 144 -31.70 16.60 8.68
N VAL A 145 -31.58 16.46 7.37
CA VAL A 145 -30.85 15.33 6.77
C VAL A 145 -29.44 15.77 6.36
N ARG A 146 -28.44 15.13 6.95
CA ARG A 146 -27.04 15.20 6.55
C ARG A 146 -26.75 14.11 5.53
N LEU A 147 -26.87 14.46 4.25
CA LEU A 147 -26.66 13.55 3.15
C LEU A 147 -25.17 13.46 2.80
N ALA A 148 -24.57 12.29 2.96
CA ALA A 148 -23.23 12.00 2.51
C ALA A 148 -23.22 11.87 0.97
N THR A 149 -22.43 12.73 0.33
CA THR A 149 -22.32 12.83 -1.14
C THR A 149 -20.85 12.76 -1.57
N THR A 150 -20.62 12.60 -2.87
CA THR A 150 -19.28 12.67 -3.46
C THR A 150 -19.27 13.75 -4.52
N LYS A 151 -18.74 14.93 -4.19
CA LYS A 151 -18.53 16.02 -5.16
C LYS A 151 -17.06 16.05 -5.56
N MET A 152 -16.80 16.06 -6.86
CA MET A 152 -15.44 16.09 -7.40
C MET A 152 -14.51 15.05 -6.73
N GLY A 153 -15.02 13.84 -6.50
CA GLY A 153 -14.23 12.71 -5.98
C GLY A 153 -13.84 12.82 -4.51
N ARG A 154 -14.32 13.85 -3.80
CA ARG A 154 -14.13 14.01 -2.36
C ARG A 154 -15.43 13.68 -1.62
N PRO A 155 -15.36 12.93 -0.51
CA PRO A 155 -16.49 12.81 0.40
C PRO A 155 -16.87 14.19 0.95
N GLU A 156 -18.12 14.58 0.80
CA GLU A 156 -18.68 15.85 1.30
C GLU A 156 -20.07 15.59 1.88
N SER A 157 -20.44 16.28 2.96
CA SER A 157 -21.80 16.23 3.51
C SER A 157 -22.59 17.45 3.04
N THR A 158 -23.79 17.24 2.52
CA THR A 158 -24.75 18.32 2.24
C THR A 158 -25.89 18.23 3.24
N PHE A 159 -26.19 19.32 3.92
CA PHE A 159 -27.33 19.41 4.84
C PHE A 159 -28.58 19.84 4.07
N TYR A 160 -29.70 19.17 4.34
CA TYR A 160 -31.00 19.49 3.77
C TYR A 160 -31.98 19.80 4.91
N GLY A 161 -32.39 21.06 4.98
CA GLY A 161 -33.60 21.52 5.65
C GLY A 161 -34.72 21.79 4.63
N VAL A 162 -35.84 22.31 5.11
CA VAL A 162 -37.03 22.57 4.28
C VAL A 162 -36.70 23.53 3.12
N ALA A 163 -35.89 24.56 3.38
CA ALA A 163 -35.51 25.56 2.39
C ALA A 163 -34.66 24.96 1.25
N GLU A 164 -33.66 24.13 1.58
CA GLU A 164 -32.78 23.51 0.59
C GLU A 164 -33.53 22.50 -0.27
N ILE A 165 -34.53 21.80 0.29
CA ILE A 165 -35.42 20.91 -0.47
C ILE A 165 -36.26 21.72 -1.46
N GLN A 166 -36.86 22.81 -1.01
CA GLN A 166 -37.66 23.69 -1.86
C GLN A 166 -36.81 24.33 -2.98
N GLU A 167 -35.60 24.79 -2.68
CA GLU A 167 -34.69 25.39 -3.67
C GLU A 167 -34.28 24.36 -4.74
N LYS A 168 -33.94 23.14 -4.32
CA LYS A 168 -33.40 22.13 -5.22
C LYS A 168 -34.46 21.40 -6.04
N TYR A 169 -35.59 21.06 -5.42
CA TYR A 169 -36.61 20.20 -6.03
C TYR A 169 -37.90 20.97 -6.37
N GLY A 170 -38.12 22.17 -5.83
CA GLY A 170 -39.32 22.97 -6.09
C GLY A 170 -40.60 22.41 -5.45
N VAL A 171 -40.46 21.44 -4.54
CA VAL A 171 -41.54 20.77 -3.81
C VAL A 171 -41.15 20.62 -2.34
N THR A 172 -42.12 20.35 -1.48
CA THR A 172 -41.92 20.09 -0.05
C THR A 172 -41.36 18.68 0.21
N PRO A 173 -40.79 18.41 1.41
CA PRO A 173 -40.29 17.08 1.77
C PRO A 173 -41.31 15.94 1.57
N ARG A 174 -42.57 16.13 2.00
CA ARG A 174 -43.62 15.09 1.83
C ARG A 174 -44.01 14.86 0.38
N GLU A 175 -43.91 15.89 -0.46
CA GLU A 175 -44.20 15.78 -1.89
C GLU A 175 -43.13 14.97 -2.64
N LEU A 176 -41.91 14.83 -2.11
CA LEU A 176 -40.89 13.95 -2.70
C LEU A 176 -41.33 12.49 -2.79
N ILE A 177 -42.15 12.04 -1.84
CA ILE A 177 -42.75 10.69 -1.84
C ILE A 177 -43.67 10.54 -3.06
N GLN A 178 -44.50 11.57 -3.32
CA GLN A 178 -45.44 11.63 -4.43
C GLN A 178 -44.70 11.67 -5.77
N VAL A 179 -43.58 12.41 -5.84
CA VAL A 179 -42.70 12.44 -7.02
C VAL A 179 -42.13 11.05 -7.28
N LYS A 180 -41.65 10.37 -6.23
CA LYS A 180 -41.08 9.02 -6.33
C LYS A 180 -42.11 7.98 -6.77
N ALA A 181 -43.35 8.09 -6.31
CA ALA A 181 -44.47 7.25 -6.74
C ALA A 181 -44.75 7.35 -8.25
N LEU A 182 -44.56 8.52 -8.85
CA LEU A 182 -44.75 8.74 -10.29
C LEU A 182 -43.54 8.30 -11.12
N MET A 183 -42.32 8.63 -10.69
CA MET A 183 -41.12 8.35 -11.47
C MET A 183 -40.52 6.94 -11.25
N GLY A 184 -40.89 6.28 -10.15
CA GLY A 184 -40.30 5.02 -9.71
C GLY A 184 -38.89 5.16 -9.13
N ASP A 185 -38.27 4.02 -8.83
CA ASP A 185 -36.87 3.92 -8.40
C ASP A 185 -36.23 2.63 -8.92
N SER A 186 -35.30 2.76 -9.86
CA SER A 186 -34.57 1.61 -10.38
C SER A 186 -33.65 0.94 -9.36
N SER A 187 -33.19 1.65 -8.32
CA SER A 187 -32.29 1.11 -7.29
C SER A 187 -33.00 0.08 -6.40
N ASP A 188 -34.25 0.35 -6.08
CA ASP A 188 -35.13 -0.49 -5.27
C ASP A 188 -36.12 -1.32 -6.08
N ASN A 189 -36.07 -1.19 -7.41
CA ASN A 189 -37.01 -1.77 -8.34
C ASN A 189 -38.47 -1.33 -8.04
N ILE A 190 -38.67 -0.07 -7.67
CA ILE A 190 -39.99 0.55 -7.54
C ILE A 190 -40.46 0.97 -8.94
N PRO A 191 -41.61 0.47 -9.45
CA PRO A 191 -41.94 0.56 -10.86
C PRO A 191 -42.37 1.95 -11.35
N GLY A 192 -43.01 2.75 -10.50
CA GLY A 192 -43.56 4.06 -10.87
C GLY A 192 -44.60 3.99 -12.01
N VAL A 193 -44.78 5.09 -12.74
CA VAL A 193 -45.59 5.14 -13.96
C VAL A 193 -44.67 5.01 -15.18
N ALA A 194 -44.89 3.98 -15.98
CA ALA A 194 -44.06 3.69 -17.15
C ALA A 194 -43.92 4.91 -18.10
N GLY A 195 -42.68 5.38 -18.27
CA GLY A 195 -42.36 6.50 -19.15
C GLY A 195 -42.63 7.89 -18.57
N ILE A 196 -42.87 8.01 -17.26
CA ILE A 196 -42.78 9.26 -16.50
C ILE A 196 -41.44 9.29 -15.78
N GLY A 197 -40.64 10.32 -16.01
CA GLY A 197 -39.35 10.52 -15.33
C GLY A 197 -39.39 11.69 -14.34
N GLU A 198 -38.31 11.85 -13.57
CA GLU A 198 -38.15 12.84 -12.49
C GLU A 198 -38.67 14.24 -12.84
N LYS A 199 -38.26 14.81 -13.99
CA LYS A 199 -38.70 16.16 -14.40
C LYS A 199 -40.21 16.28 -14.59
N THR A 200 -40.84 15.24 -15.14
CA THR A 200 -42.29 15.23 -15.37
C THR A 200 -43.03 15.03 -14.05
N ALA A 201 -42.53 14.14 -13.20
CA ALA A 201 -43.08 13.91 -11.86
C ALA A 201 -43.01 15.18 -10.99
N LEU A 202 -41.87 15.87 -10.95
CA LEU A 202 -41.69 17.13 -10.22
C LEU A 202 -42.65 18.22 -10.73
N ALA A 203 -42.82 18.37 -12.05
CA ALA A 203 -43.73 19.36 -12.60
C ALA A 203 -45.20 19.07 -12.23
N LEU A 204 -45.62 17.80 -12.29
CA LEU A 204 -46.98 17.39 -11.93
C LEU A 204 -47.24 17.59 -10.43
N ILE A 205 -46.33 17.18 -9.56
CA ILE A 205 -46.50 17.31 -8.12
C ILE A 205 -46.36 18.76 -7.66
N SER A 206 -45.49 19.56 -8.26
CA SER A 206 -45.41 21.00 -7.94
C SER A 206 -46.73 21.73 -8.25
N GLN A 207 -47.47 21.27 -9.26
CA GLN A 207 -48.75 21.87 -9.65
C GLN A 207 -49.95 21.29 -8.89
N PHE A 208 -49.99 19.98 -8.67
CA PHE A 208 -51.17 19.27 -8.15
C PHE A 208 -50.97 18.68 -6.74
N HIS A 209 -49.78 18.88 -6.16
CA HIS A 209 -49.35 18.51 -4.79
C HIS A 209 -49.34 17.01 -4.45
N THR A 210 -50.31 16.22 -4.88
CA THR A 210 -50.40 14.79 -4.55
C THR A 210 -50.68 13.95 -5.79
N VAL A 211 -50.36 12.66 -5.71
CA VAL A 211 -50.71 11.67 -6.75
C VAL A 211 -52.22 11.67 -6.99
N ASP A 212 -53.03 11.67 -5.93
CA ASP A 212 -54.49 11.76 -6.08
C ASP A 212 -54.91 13.09 -6.72
N GLY A 213 -54.28 14.21 -6.36
CA GLY A 213 -54.51 15.51 -7.00
C GLY A 213 -54.21 15.49 -8.50
N VAL A 214 -53.14 14.81 -8.93
CA VAL A 214 -52.83 14.60 -10.36
C VAL A 214 -53.93 13.78 -11.06
N TYR A 215 -54.42 12.71 -10.41
CA TYR A 215 -55.44 11.83 -10.99
C TYR A 215 -56.84 12.45 -11.01
N GLU A 216 -57.18 13.30 -10.04
CA GLU A 216 -58.41 14.09 -10.01
C GLU A 216 -58.45 15.16 -11.11
N HIS A 217 -57.28 15.61 -11.58
CA HIS A 217 -57.11 16.68 -12.57
C HIS A 217 -56.52 16.19 -13.90
N LEU A 218 -56.71 14.91 -14.26
CA LEU A 218 -56.17 14.37 -15.52
C LEU A 218 -56.57 15.18 -16.77
N ASP A 219 -57.75 15.81 -16.73
CA ASP A 219 -58.28 16.62 -17.82
C ASP A 219 -57.67 18.03 -17.95
N ASP A 220 -56.82 18.44 -17.01
CA ASP A 220 -56.19 19.77 -17.00
C ASP A 220 -55.33 20.01 -18.27
N PRO A 221 -55.47 21.18 -18.93
CA PRO A 221 -54.69 21.52 -20.13
C PRO A 221 -53.17 21.50 -19.95
N ALA A 222 -52.66 21.63 -18.72
CA ALA A 222 -51.23 21.52 -18.41
C ALA A 222 -50.70 20.09 -18.56
N ILE A 223 -51.56 19.07 -18.45
CA ILE A 223 -51.19 17.66 -18.62
C ILE A 223 -51.27 17.29 -20.11
N LYS A 224 -50.10 17.14 -20.74
CA LYS A 224 -50.01 16.78 -22.17
C LYS A 224 -50.73 15.44 -22.45
N PRO A 225 -51.40 15.27 -23.61
CA PRO A 225 -52.14 14.04 -23.94
C PRO A 225 -51.33 12.75 -23.83
N GLY A 226 -50.05 12.77 -24.20
CA GLY A 226 -49.15 11.62 -24.09
C GLY A 226 -48.73 11.28 -22.66
N VAL A 227 -48.75 12.25 -21.74
CA VAL A 227 -48.53 12.05 -20.29
C VAL A 227 -49.79 11.51 -19.64
N ARG A 228 -50.96 12.08 -19.99
CA ARG A 228 -52.27 11.60 -19.52
C ARG A 228 -52.48 10.11 -19.79
N LYS A 229 -52.24 9.66 -21.03
CA LYS A 229 -52.36 8.24 -21.40
C LYS A 229 -51.47 7.30 -20.57
N LYS A 230 -50.27 7.77 -20.17
CA LYS A 230 -49.36 7.00 -19.33
C LYS A 230 -49.86 6.93 -17.88
N LEU A 231 -50.36 8.04 -17.36
CA LEU A 231 -50.96 8.11 -16.02
C LEU A 231 -52.17 7.17 -15.93
N GLU A 232 -53.11 7.25 -16.89
CA GLU A 232 -54.28 6.36 -16.97
C GLU A 232 -53.91 4.87 -16.99
N ALA A 233 -52.87 4.51 -17.74
CA ALA A 233 -52.38 3.13 -17.81
C ALA A 233 -51.57 2.69 -16.57
N GLY A 234 -51.12 3.63 -15.73
CA GLY A 234 -50.17 3.40 -14.64
C GLY A 234 -50.72 3.63 -13.24
N VAL A 235 -52.03 3.82 -13.07
CA VAL A 235 -52.67 4.15 -11.78
C VAL A 235 -52.30 3.17 -10.67
N GLU A 236 -52.46 1.87 -10.91
CA GLU A 236 -52.20 0.82 -9.91
C GLU A 236 -50.71 0.76 -9.54
N SER A 237 -49.83 0.85 -10.54
CA SER A 237 -48.38 0.87 -10.35
C SER A 237 -47.94 2.09 -9.55
N CYS A 238 -48.53 3.26 -9.81
CA CYS A 238 -48.25 4.49 -9.06
C CYS A 238 -48.67 4.38 -7.59
N ARG A 239 -49.87 3.87 -7.31
CA ARG A 239 -50.37 3.69 -5.95
C ARG A 239 -49.54 2.71 -5.15
N MET A 240 -49.17 1.58 -5.76
CA MET A 240 -48.25 0.62 -5.13
C MET A 240 -46.87 1.25 -4.89
N SER A 241 -46.35 2.01 -5.86
CA SER A 241 -45.07 2.70 -5.74
C SER A 241 -45.07 3.75 -4.62
N LEU A 242 -46.20 4.42 -4.38
CA LEU A 242 -46.36 5.34 -3.26
C LEU A 242 -46.18 4.62 -1.92
N THR A 243 -46.87 3.48 -1.73
CA THR A 243 -46.74 2.67 -0.52
C THR A 243 -45.33 2.08 -0.34
N LEU A 244 -44.66 1.71 -1.44
CA LEU A 244 -43.29 1.19 -1.38
C LEU A 244 -42.26 2.28 -1.05
N ALA A 245 -42.44 3.50 -1.55
CA ALA A 245 -41.48 4.61 -1.39
C ALA A 245 -41.63 5.39 -0.07
N GLU A 246 -42.80 5.33 0.56
CA GLU A 246 -43.05 6.00 1.84
C GLU A 246 -42.29 5.30 2.98
N ILE A 247 -41.53 6.06 3.76
CA ILE A 247 -40.86 5.60 4.98
C ILE A 247 -41.90 5.52 6.11
N ASP A 248 -42.02 4.35 6.75
CA ASP A 248 -42.91 4.18 7.89
C ASP A 248 -42.29 4.86 9.13
N ARG A 249 -43.07 5.73 9.77
CA ARG A 249 -42.64 6.50 10.97
C ARG A 249 -43.14 5.91 12.29
N ASN A 250 -43.62 4.67 12.27
CA ASN A 250 -44.25 3.96 13.39
C ASN A 250 -43.65 2.56 13.62
N ALA A 251 -42.38 2.34 13.26
CA ALA A 251 -41.69 1.11 13.58
C ALA A 251 -41.70 0.88 15.12
N PRO A 252 -41.93 -0.34 15.62
CA PRO A 252 -42.05 -0.64 17.05
C PRO A 252 -40.66 -0.68 17.72
N ILE A 253 -40.04 0.49 17.88
CA ILE A 253 -38.75 0.72 18.56
C ILE A 253 -38.97 1.44 19.90
N GLU A 254 -37.90 1.56 20.69
CA GLU A 254 -37.94 2.31 21.96
C GLU A 254 -38.31 3.78 21.72
N SER A 255 -39.37 4.23 22.39
CA SER A 255 -39.98 5.56 22.25
C SER A 255 -39.37 6.61 23.17
N ASP A 256 -38.76 6.18 24.27
CA ASP A 256 -38.08 7.09 25.20
C ASP A 256 -36.72 7.53 24.64
N LEU A 257 -36.66 8.77 24.18
CA LEU A 257 -35.45 9.32 23.54
C LEU A 257 -34.24 9.36 24.49
N THR A 258 -34.44 9.35 25.82
CA THR A 258 -33.34 9.33 26.79
C THR A 258 -32.53 8.03 26.74
N ARG A 259 -33.10 6.95 26.18
CA ARG A 259 -32.41 5.67 25.98
C ARG A 259 -31.32 5.73 24.92
N TYR A 260 -31.31 6.78 24.09
CA TYR A 260 -30.29 7.03 23.06
C TYR A 260 -29.14 7.92 23.55
N ILE A 261 -29.16 8.36 24.81
CA ILE A 261 -28.02 9.07 25.41
C ILE A 261 -26.87 8.06 25.58
N PRO A 262 -25.65 8.35 25.09
CA PRO A 262 -24.52 7.43 25.20
C PRO A 262 -24.24 7.06 26.66
N LYS A 263 -24.10 5.76 26.91
CA LYS A 263 -23.71 5.23 28.22
C LYS A 263 -22.19 5.35 28.41
N PRO A 264 -21.68 5.22 29.64
CA PRO A 264 -20.25 5.05 29.87
C PRO A 264 -19.70 3.90 29.02
N ARG A 265 -18.58 4.14 28.33
CA ARG A 265 -17.91 3.15 27.48
C ARG A 265 -17.37 2.00 28.32
N ASP A 266 -17.47 0.77 27.81
CA ASP A 266 -16.70 -0.39 28.28
C ASP A 266 -15.27 -0.28 27.73
N THR A 267 -14.41 0.45 28.45
CA THR A 267 -13.02 0.69 28.03
C THR A 267 -12.28 -0.63 27.80
N ALA A 268 -12.43 -1.61 28.69
CA ALA A 268 -11.72 -2.88 28.59
C ALA A 268 -12.19 -3.73 27.40
N GLY A 269 -13.50 -3.79 27.15
CA GLY A 269 -14.07 -4.43 25.98
C GLY A 269 -13.66 -3.75 24.68
N CYS A 270 -13.65 -2.42 24.64
CA CYS A 270 -13.19 -1.65 23.47
C CYS A 270 -11.72 -1.92 23.18
N SER A 271 -10.84 -1.88 24.18
CA SER A 271 -9.41 -2.09 24.02
C SER A 271 -9.09 -3.48 23.47
N ARG A 272 -9.72 -4.54 24.02
CA ARG A 272 -9.53 -5.91 23.52
C ARG A 272 -9.98 -6.04 22.06
N LEU A 273 -11.20 -5.62 21.76
CA LEU A 273 -11.78 -5.76 20.43
C LEU A 273 -11.03 -4.91 19.38
N MET A 274 -10.67 -3.67 19.71
CA MET A 274 -9.93 -2.81 18.77
C MET A 274 -8.48 -3.27 18.58
N THR A 275 -7.87 -3.91 19.58
CA THR A 275 -6.54 -4.53 19.44
C THR A 275 -6.60 -5.78 18.57
N GLU A 276 -7.61 -6.65 18.76
CA GLU A 276 -7.87 -7.80 17.89
C GLU A 276 -8.06 -7.39 16.42
N LEU A 277 -8.77 -6.28 16.20
CA LEU A 277 -9.00 -5.71 14.88
C LEU A 277 -7.85 -4.82 14.37
N GLU A 278 -6.73 -4.73 15.09
CA GLU A 278 -5.56 -3.89 14.77
C GLU A 278 -5.90 -2.40 14.49
N LEU A 279 -6.93 -1.85 15.14
CA LEU A 279 -7.42 -0.48 14.97
C LEU A 279 -6.65 0.55 15.82
N PHE A 280 -5.33 0.40 15.94
CA PHE A 280 -4.49 1.14 16.88
C PHE A 280 -4.53 2.67 16.70
N SER A 281 -4.62 3.15 15.46
CA SER A 281 -4.72 4.59 15.19
C SER A 281 -6.05 5.19 15.66
N LEU A 282 -7.14 4.41 15.60
CA LEU A 282 -8.44 4.81 16.15
C LEU A 282 -8.45 4.72 17.67
N MET A 283 -7.79 3.71 18.26
CA MET A 283 -7.62 3.64 19.72
C MET A 283 -6.97 4.92 20.25
N LYS A 284 -5.86 5.34 19.64
CA LYS A 284 -5.20 6.60 19.98
C LYS A 284 -6.11 7.81 19.80
N ARG A 285 -6.84 7.89 18.68
CA ARG A 285 -7.74 9.02 18.39
C ARG A 285 -8.93 9.10 19.36
N MET A 286 -9.40 7.96 19.85
CA MET A 286 -10.53 7.85 20.78
C MET A 286 -10.10 7.80 22.24
N GLU A 287 -8.80 7.93 22.52
CA GLU A 287 -8.21 7.83 23.86
C GLU A 287 -8.58 6.52 24.56
N ILE A 288 -8.50 5.41 23.81
CA ILE A 288 -8.72 4.05 24.32
C ILE A 288 -7.36 3.42 24.59
N PRO A 289 -7.05 3.05 25.85
CA PRO A 289 -5.76 2.48 26.23
C PRO A 289 -5.52 1.12 25.57
N GLY A 290 -4.25 0.74 25.41
CA GLY A 290 -3.88 -0.61 24.96
C GLY A 290 -4.30 -1.69 25.96
N VAL A 291 -4.43 -2.95 25.50
CA VAL A 291 -4.72 -4.08 26.41
C VAL A 291 -3.65 -4.20 27.50
N ALA A 292 -2.38 -4.05 27.15
CA ALA A 292 -1.27 -4.05 28.11
C ALA A 292 -1.32 -2.89 29.14
N GLU A 293 -1.87 -1.74 28.76
CA GLU A 293 -2.04 -0.59 29.68
C GLU A 293 -3.18 -0.83 30.68
N LEU A 294 -4.25 -1.52 30.25
CA LEU A 294 -5.33 -1.95 31.14
C LEU A 294 -4.90 -3.08 32.09
N GLU A 295 -4.09 -4.01 31.59
CA GLU A 295 -3.48 -5.08 32.40
C GLU A 295 -2.55 -4.50 33.48
N ALA A 296 -1.82 -3.43 33.17
CA ALA A 296 -1.04 -2.68 34.16
C ALA A 296 -1.89 -1.91 35.18
N ALA A 297 -3.15 -1.58 34.85
CA ALA A 297 -4.07 -0.79 35.67
C ALA A 297 -5.03 -1.60 36.58
N GLY A 298 -5.06 -2.94 36.47
CA GLY A 298 -5.61 -3.84 37.49
C GLY A 298 -7.12 -4.15 37.45
N GLU A 299 -7.59 -4.87 36.43
CA GLU A 299 -8.82 -5.69 36.51
C GLU A 299 -8.51 -7.19 36.29
N PRO A 300 -9.16 -8.13 37.01
CA PRO A 300 -8.70 -9.52 37.10
C PRO A 300 -9.27 -10.43 36.00
N VAL A 301 -8.40 -11.26 35.40
CA VAL A 301 -8.75 -12.50 34.67
C VAL A 301 -7.70 -13.58 35.05
N PRO A 302 -8.10 -14.87 35.19
CA PRO A 302 -7.33 -15.86 35.94
C PRO A 302 -6.21 -16.56 35.16
N GLU A 303 -5.35 -17.18 35.97
CA GLU A 303 -4.16 -18.02 35.72
C GLU A 303 -2.79 -17.31 35.59
N GLU A 304 -1.90 -17.76 36.48
CA GLU A 304 -0.67 -17.14 36.94
C GLU A 304 0.37 -16.92 35.83
N ILE A 305 0.48 -15.69 35.35
CA ILE A 305 1.75 -15.17 34.85
C ILE A 305 2.46 -14.59 36.07
N LYS A 306 3.57 -15.21 36.50
CA LYS A 306 4.44 -14.64 37.53
C LYS A 306 4.78 -13.19 37.13
N PRO A 307 4.58 -12.18 37.99
CA PRO A 307 4.94 -10.81 37.65
C PRO A 307 6.43 -10.77 37.30
N ALA A 308 6.73 -10.34 36.07
CA ALA A 308 8.12 -10.12 35.67
C ALA A 308 8.72 -9.05 36.60
N ALA A 309 9.98 -9.25 37.00
CA ALA A 309 10.68 -8.25 37.80
C ALA A 309 10.78 -6.94 37.01
N ALA A 310 10.58 -5.80 37.69
CA ALA A 310 10.73 -4.49 37.06
C ALA A 310 12.17 -4.27 36.58
N LEU A 311 12.33 -3.56 35.46
CA LEU A 311 13.62 -3.06 35.00
C LEU A 311 14.12 -1.99 35.98
N ARG A 312 15.22 -2.32 36.66
CA ARG A 312 15.82 -1.48 37.70
C ARG A 312 16.88 -0.57 37.10
N LEU A 313 16.80 0.72 37.39
CA LEU A 313 17.79 1.67 36.89
C LEU A 313 19.10 1.53 37.69
N CYS A 314 20.22 1.36 36.98
CA CYS A 314 21.56 1.38 37.58
C CYS A 314 22.31 2.66 37.17
N PRO A 315 23.22 3.18 38.01
CA PRO A 315 24.02 4.36 37.67
C PRO A 315 24.87 4.13 36.41
N ALA A 316 24.92 5.13 35.53
CA ALA A 316 25.74 5.07 34.33
C ALA A 316 27.24 5.07 34.68
N SER A 317 27.93 3.98 34.33
CA SER A 317 29.38 3.85 34.39
C SER A 317 29.88 2.83 33.37
N ALA A 318 31.17 2.89 33.03
CA ALA A 318 31.79 1.91 32.13
C ALA A 318 31.72 0.48 32.70
N GLU A 319 31.89 0.33 34.01
CA GLU A 319 31.81 -0.96 34.72
C GLU A 319 30.39 -1.52 34.69
N ALA A 320 29.37 -0.67 34.88
CA ALA A 320 27.98 -1.07 34.77
C ALA A 320 27.65 -1.52 33.35
N ALA A 321 28.07 -0.75 32.33
CA ALA A 321 27.88 -1.12 30.92
C ALA A 321 28.55 -2.46 30.59
N ALA A 322 29.82 -2.65 30.97
CA ALA A 322 30.55 -3.90 30.75
C ALA A 322 29.88 -5.10 31.44
N ARG A 323 29.33 -4.90 32.64
CA ARG A 323 28.60 -5.93 33.38
C ARG A 323 27.29 -6.32 32.69
N LEU A 324 26.49 -5.35 32.24
CA LEU A 324 25.24 -5.60 31.51
C LEU A 324 25.51 -6.32 30.19
N LEU A 325 26.53 -5.88 29.45
CA LEU A 325 26.96 -6.49 28.19
C LEU A 325 27.54 -7.90 28.37
N GLY A 326 28.12 -8.20 29.53
CA GLY A 326 28.56 -9.53 29.93
C GLY A 326 27.44 -10.45 30.44
N GLY A 327 26.20 -9.96 30.51
CA GLY A 327 25.02 -10.72 30.92
C GLY A 327 24.65 -11.83 29.93
N LYS A 328 23.60 -12.61 30.27
CA LYS A 328 23.16 -13.72 29.40
C LYS A 328 22.64 -13.26 28.04
N THR A 329 21.90 -12.16 28.02
CA THR A 329 21.32 -11.58 26.80
C THR A 329 21.37 -10.04 26.91
N PRO A 330 22.37 -9.38 26.33
CA PRO A 330 22.45 -7.93 26.36
C PRO A 330 21.54 -7.28 25.29
N TYR A 331 20.87 -6.20 25.67
CA TYR A 331 20.00 -5.39 24.83
C TYR A 331 20.53 -3.96 24.69
N LEU A 332 20.44 -3.38 23.49
CA LEU A 332 20.80 -2.00 23.19
C LEU A 332 19.69 -1.29 22.42
N LEU A 333 19.40 -0.06 22.84
CA LEU A 333 18.74 0.95 22.02
C LEU A 333 19.63 2.19 21.95
N GLY A 334 19.80 2.73 20.74
CA GLY A 334 20.55 3.96 20.51
C GLY A 334 19.70 5.02 19.80
N ARG A 335 20.01 6.29 20.06
CA ARG A 335 19.64 7.42 19.22
C ARG A 335 20.89 7.90 18.49
N TYR A 336 20.73 8.26 17.23
CA TYR A 336 21.84 8.56 16.33
C TYR A 336 21.60 9.88 15.62
N GLU A 337 22.65 10.70 15.53
CA GLU A 337 22.70 11.91 14.71
C GLU A 337 24.04 11.94 13.97
N ASN A 338 24.02 12.06 12.64
CA ASN A 338 25.23 12.05 11.79
C ASN A 338 26.20 10.91 12.12
N ASP A 339 25.69 9.67 12.20
CA ASP A 339 26.42 8.45 12.57
C ASP A 339 26.98 8.42 14.01
N ALA A 340 26.84 9.49 14.80
CA ALA A 340 27.20 9.50 16.22
C ALA A 340 26.02 9.04 17.08
N ILE A 341 26.27 8.12 18.01
CA ILE A 341 25.29 7.82 19.06
C ILE A 341 25.19 9.04 19.99
N THR A 342 23.97 9.49 20.29
CA THR A 342 23.70 10.67 21.13
C THR A 342 23.02 10.33 22.45
N ALA A 343 22.35 9.18 22.51
CA ALA A 343 21.77 8.61 23.71
C ALA A 343 21.64 7.10 23.55
N LEU A 344 21.74 6.36 24.65
CA LEU A 344 21.63 4.92 24.63
C LEU A 344 20.98 4.37 25.91
N ALA A 345 20.33 3.22 25.74
CA ALA A 345 19.86 2.36 26.81
C ALA A 345 20.48 0.97 26.68
N LEU A 346 21.03 0.46 27.78
CA LEU A 346 21.62 -0.87 27.89
C LEU A 346 20.89 -1.68 28.95
N SER A 347 20.62 -2.95 28.67
CA SER A 347 19.99 -3.84 29.64
C SER A 347 20.47 -5.28 29.49
N ASP A 348 20.43 -6.05 30.57
CA ASP A 348 20.59 -7.51 30.57
C ASP A 348 19.25 -8.27 30.73
N GLY A 349 18.14 -7.54 30.72
CA GLY A 349 16.79 -8.03 30.99
C GLY A 349 16.28 -7.79 32.41
N GLU A 350 17.14 -7.39 33.35
CA GLU A 350 16.76 -7.08 34.74
C GLU A 350 17.17 -5.67 35.17
N GLU A 351 18.36 -5.24 34.80
CA GLU A 351 18.87 -3.89 35.06
C GLU A 351 18.94 -3.08 33.77
N LEU A 352 18.80 -1.76 33.93
CA LEU A 352 18.79 -0.78 32.85
C LEU A 352 19.80 0.32 33.15
N LEU A 353 20.63 0.65 32.17
CA LEU A 353 21.50 1.81 32.17
C LEU A 353 21.03 2.75 31.06
N LEU A 354 20.86 4.03 31.40
CA LEU A 354 20.61 5.11 30.46
C LEU A 354 21.83 6.04 30.45
N CYS A 355 22.26 6.49 29.28
CA CYS A 355 23.33 7.47 29.19
C CYS A 355 23.16 8.35 27.94
N THR A 356 23.36 9.65 28.11
CA THR A 356 23.25 10.65 27.04
C THR A 356 24.57 11.37 26.79
N ALA A 357 24.78 11.81 25.55
CA ALA A 357 25.99 12.52 25.17
C ALA A 357 26.17 13.79 26.01
N GLY A 358 27.39 14.00 26.52
CA GLY A 358 27.72 15.08 27.45
C GLY A 358 27.75 14.66 28.93
N GLU A 359 27.22 13.48 29.28
CA GLU A 359 27.43 12.90 30.61
C GLU A 359 28.87 12.39 30.78
N PRO A 360 29.47 12.49 31.99
CA PRO A 360 30.83 12.03 32.23
C PRO A 360 31.08 10.54 31.93
N ALA A 361 30.04 9.71 32.03
CA ALA A 361 30.13 8.27 31.80
C ALA A 361 30.00 7.88 30.31
N PHE A 362 29.55 8.79 29.44
CA PHE A 362 29.09 8.47 28.09
C PHE A 362 30.14 7.77 27.23
N GLU A 363 31.35 8.32 27.17
CA GLU A 363 32.46 7.74 26.40
C GLU A 363 32.85 6.35 26.91
N GLY A 364 32.87 6.16 28.23
CA GLY A 364 33.18 4.87 28.84
C GLY A 364 32.10 3.81 28.59
N VAL A 365 30.83 4.23 28.56
CA VAL A 365 29.69 3.38 28.22
C VAL A 365 29.72 2.99 26.74
N CYS A 366 29.98 3.94 25.84
CA CYS A 366 30.13 3.67 24.41
C CYS A 366 31.31 2.72 24.14
N ALA A 367 32.46 2.96 24.79
CA ALA A 367 33.62 2.09 24.68
C ALA A 367 33.34 0.62 25.07
N ALA A 368 32.46 0.39 26.05
CA ALA A 368 32.05 -0.96 26.44
C ALA A 368 31.21 -1.68 25.37
N LEU A 369 30.47 -0.94 24.54
CA LEU A 369 29.66 -1.50 23.43
C LEU A 369 30.52 -2.08 22.31
N TYR A 370 31.69 -1.50 22.07
CA TYR A 370 32.53 -1.86 20.92
C TYR A 370 33.07 -3.28 21.07
N GLY A 371 32.80 -4.13 20.08
CA GLY A 371 33.13 -5.55 20.11
C GLY A 371 32.29 -6.39 21.08
N ALA A 372 31.21 -5.84 21.65
CA ALA A 372 30.26 -6.60 22.47
C ALA A 372 29.64 -7.75 21.69
N LYS A 373 29.23 -8.82 22.38
CA LYS A 373 28.70 -10.04 21.75
C LYS A 373 27.29 -10.35 22.22
N GLY A 374 26.54 -11.03 21.35
CA GLY A 374 25.21 -11.52 21.70
C GLY A 374 24.15 -10.43 21.77
N LEU A 375 24.39 -9.27 21.17
CA LEU A 375 23.58 -8.08 21.34
C LEU A 375 22.22 -8.21 20.66
N ILE A 376 21.17 -7.82 21.35
CA ILE A 376 19.83 -7.64 20.78
C ILE A 376 19.57 -6.15 20.61
N THR A 377 19.16 -5.73 19.41
CA THR A 377 18.85 -4.33 19.11
C THR A 377 17.62 -4.23 18.21
N ARG A 378 17.09 -3.02 18.04
CA ARG A 378 16.03 -2.74 17.08
C ARG A 378 16.55 -2.65 15.66
N ASP A 379 17.67 -1.95 15.45
CA ASP A 379 18.28 -1.67 14.14
C ASP A 379 19.80 -1.72 14.28
N SER A 380 20.40 -2.76 13.70
CA SER A 380 21.84 -3.02 13.76
C SER A 380 22.65 -2.18 12.79
N LYS A 381 22.07 -1.71 11.68
CA LYS A 381 22.81 -0.98 10.65
C LYS A 381 23.33 0.35 11.17
N LEU A 382 22.51 1.08 11.94
CA LEU A 382 22.93 2.35 12.56
C LEU A 382 24.07 2.15 13.56
N LEU A 383 24.04 1.05 14.32
CA LEU A 383 25.13 0.68 15.24
C LEU A 383 26.43 0.37 14.48
N TYR A 384 26.34 -0.38 13.37
CA TYR A 384 27.50 -0.66 12.53
C TYR A 384 28.08 0.60 11.92
N ARG A 385 27.25 1.50 11.40
CA ARG A 385 27.69 2.80 10.89
C ARG A 385 28.44 3.61 11.93
N HIS A 386 27.89 3.71 13.14
CA HIS A 386 28.55 4.39 14.25
C HIS A 386 29.94 3.83 14.57
N CYS A 387 30.04 2.50 14.70
CA CYS A 387 31.31 1.85 15.00
C CYS A 387 32.32 2.02 13.86
N MET A 388 31.89 1.86 12.60
CA MET A 388 32.76 2.01 11.43
C MET A 388 33.25 3.44 11.25
N ALA A 389 32.38 4.45 11.43
CA ALA A 389 32.74 5.85 11.33
C ALA A 389 33.76 6.29 12.40
N GLY A 390 33.67 5.70 13.61
CA GLY A 390 34.64 5.90 14.69
C GLY A 390 35.86 4.96 14.67
N GLU A 391 35.99 4.10 13.65
CA GLU A 391 37.04 3.06 13.58
C GLU A 391 37.08 2.13 14.81
N HIS A 392 35.91 1.87 15.41
CA HIS A 392 35.75 1.03 16.59
C HIS A 392 35.46 -0.44 16.22
N PRO A 393 35.84 -1.40 17.09
CA PRO A 393 35.47 -2.81 16.91
C PRO A 393 33.95 -3.02 16.77
N LEU A 394 33.55 -3.77 15.74
CA LEU A 394 32.14 -4.03 15.48
C LEU A 394 31.54 -5.00 16.50
N PRO A 395 30.34 -4.71 17.05
CA PRO A 395 29.62 -5.63 17.92
C PRO A 395 29.02 -6.81 17.13
N GLN A 396 28.83 -7.94 17.80
CA GLN A 396 28.10 -9.10 17.26
C GLN A 396 26.64 -9.04 17.70
N VAL A 397 25.75 -8.72 16.76
CA VAL A 397 24.31 -8.71 16.96
C VAL A 397 23.77 -10.13 16.85
N LYS A 398 23.13 -10.61 17.91
CA LYS A 398 22.36 -11.86 17.94
C LYS A 398 21.03 -11.69 17.21
N LEU A 399 20.32 -10.60 17.52
CA LEU A 399 18.99 -10.33 16.99
C LEU A 399 18.82 -8.85 16.64
N ASP A 400 18.44 -8.60 15.39
CA ASP A 400 17.87 -7.34 14.91
C ASP A 400 16.34 -7.49 14.82
N CYS A 401 15.62 -6.79 15.70
CA CYS A 401 14.17 -6.93 15.82
C CYS A 401 13.42 -6.36 14.61
N GLU A 402 13.92 -5.31 13.97
CA GLU A 402 13.30 -4.75 12.77
C GLU A 402 13.43 -5.73 11.59
N LEU A 403 14.60 -6.32 11.38
CA LEU A 403 14.81 -7.32 10.33
C LEU A 403 14.01 -8.61 10.56
N ALA A 404 13.91 -9.06 11.82
CA ALA A 404 13.06 -10.19 12.18
C ALA A 404 11.58 -9.91 11.89
N ALA A 405 11.08 -8.73 12.30
CA ALA A 405 9.70 -8.34 12.01
C ALA A 405 9.43 -8.20 10.50
N TYR A 406 10.40 -7.70 9.73
CA TYR A 406 10.30 -7.60 8.27
C TYR A 406 10.18 -8.98 7.60
N LEU A 407 10.93 -9.99 8.03
CA LEU A 407 10.82 -11.34 7.51
C LEU A 407 9.45 -11.97 7.76
N LEU A 408 8.88 -11.70 8.95
CA LEU A 408 7.56 -12.17 9.34
C LEU A 408 6.44 -11.45 8.61
N ARG A 409 6.57 -10.15 8.34
CA ARG A 409 5.54 -9.34 7.66
C ARG A 409 6.13 -8.26 6.74
N PRO A 410 6.59 -8.62 5.52
CA PRO A 410 7.22 -7.67 4.60
C PRO A 410 6.25 -6.64 3.98
N THR A 411 4.95 -6.75 4.28
CA THR A 411 3.89 -5.84 3.80
C THR A 411 3.57 -4.72 4.77
N ALA A 412 4.17 -4.71 5.98
CA ALA A 412 3.98 -3.66 6.97
C ALA A 412 4.49 -2.31 6.45
N SER A 413 3.92 -1.21 6.96
CA SER A 413 4.28 0.15 6.54
C SER A 413 5.40 0.80 7.37
N ASP A 414 5.68 0.24 8.55
CA ASP A 414 6.71 0.65 9.51
C ASP A 414 6.92 -0.49 10.53
N TYR A 415 8.09 -0.48 11.19
CA TYR A 415 8.54 -1.48 12.17
C TYR A 415 8.98 -0.82 13.49
N THR A 416 8.24 0.20 13.93
CA THR A 416 8.51 0.86 15.22
C THR A 416 8.28 -0.08 16.40
N THR A 417 9.07 0.06 17.47
CA THR A 417 8.95 -0.80 18.67
C THR A 417 7.53 -0.76 19.25
N ASP A 418 6.88 0.40 19.29
CA ASP A 418 5.50 0.55 19.78
C ASP A 418 4.49 -0.24 18.95
N ARG A 419 4.57 -0.11 17.62
CA ARG A 419 3.69 -0.83 16.72
C ARG A 419 3.90 -2.33 16.82
N LEU A 420 5.15 -2.77 16.82
CA LEU A 420 5.48 -4.19 16.92
C LEU A 420 5.03 -4.75 18.27
N ALA A 421 5.26 -4.03 19.36
CA ALA A 421 4.78 -4.45 20.68
C ALA A 421 3.26 -4.66 20.71
N ALA A 422 2.51 -3.72 20.12
CA ALA A 422 1.05 -3.84 20.00
C ALA A 422 0.63 -5.00 19.08
N GLU A 423 1.26 -5.16 17.92
CA GLU A 423 0.94 -6.19 16.93
C GLU A 423 1.15 -7.61 17.48
N TYR A 424 2.25 -7.80 18.21
CA TYR A 424 2.60 -9.08 18.85
C TYR A 424 2.00 -9.23 20.25
N ALA A 425 1.17 -8.28 20.70
CA ALA A 425 0.49 -8.28 21.99
C ALA A 425 1.45 -8.54 23.16
N VAL A 426 2.63 -7.92 23.13
CA VAL A 426 3.62 -8.06 24.20
C VAL A 426 3.32 -7.08 25.32
N VAL A 427 3.35 -7.59 26.56
CA VAL A 427 3.20 -6.77 27.76
C VAL A 427 4.57 -6.16 28.07
N PRO A 428 4.72 -4.82 28.12
CA PRO A 428 5.97 -4.18 28.50
C PRO A 428 6.38 -4.58 29.92
N LEU A 429 7.69 -4.68 30.17
CA LEU A 429 8.20 -4.85 31.53
C LEU A 429 7.90 -3.59 32.35
N PRO A 430 7.52 -3.70 33.64
CA PRO A 430 7.49 -2.54 34.51
C PRO A 430 8.87 -1.87 34.53
N CYS A 431 8.94 -0.55 34.50
CA CYS A 431 10.20 0.19 34.48
C CYS A 431 10.18 1.33 35.50
N GLU A 432 11.28 1.51 36.23
CA GLU A 432 11.43 2.58 37.24
C GLU A 432 11.59 3.98 36.63
N SER A 433 11.89 4.08 35.33
CA SER A 433 12.16 5.34 34.62
C SER A 433 11.10 5.63 33.57
N GLU A 434 10.60 6.86 33.54
CA GLU A 434 9.69 7.39 32.50
C GLU A 434 10.43 7.86 31.24
N ASP A 435 11.76 7.69 31.17
CA ASP A 435 12.53 8.08 29.99
C ASP A 435 12.06 7.33 28.73
N PRO A 436 11.91 7.99 27.57
CA PRO A 436 11.43 7.33 26.35
C PRO A 436 12.26 6.12 25.91
N LEU A 437 13.59 6.14 26.08
CA LEU A 437 14.44 4.99 25.77
C LEU A 437 14.24 3.85 26.77
N ALA A 438 13.99 4.16 28.04
CA ALA A 438 13.67 3.17 29.07
C ALA A 438 12.35 2.45 28.76
N GLN A 439 11.32 3.23 28.42
CA GLN A 439 10.00 2.73 28.06
C GLN A 439 10.03 1.94 26.74
N GLU A 440 10.87 2.33 25.79
CA GLU A 440 11.11 1.55 24.58
C GLU A 440 11.85 0.23 24.89
N MET A 441 12.87 0.25 25.76
CA MET A 441 13.61 -0.96 26.19
C MET A 441 12.68 -1.96 26.89
N ALA A 442 11.79 -1.47 27.75
CA ALA A 442 10.77 -2.26 28.42
C ALA A 442 9.85 -3.03 27.46
N LYS A 443 9.63 -2.50 26.25
CA LYS A 443 8.88 -3.16 25.17
C LYS A 443 9.77 -4.07 24.33
N LEU A 444 11.00 -3.66 24.03
CA LEU A 444 11.93 -4.39 23.18
C LEU A 444 12.27 -5.78 23.74
N ILE A 445 12.50 -5.88 25.05
CA ILE A 445 12.91 -7.15 25.69
C ILE A 445 11.88 -8.28 25.47
N PRO A 446 10.59 -8.13 25.85
CA PRO A 446 9.58 -9.16 25.57
C PRO A 446 9.27 -9.30 24.07
N LEU A 447 9.37 -8.21 23.30
CA LEU A 447 9.20 -8.25 21.85
C LEU A 447 10.25 -9.13 21.16
N ALA A 448 11.52 -9.03 21.55
CA ALA A 448 12.61 -9.83 21.00
C ALA A 448 12.33 -11.33 21.15
N ALA A 449 11.87 -11.76 22.33
CA ALA A 449 11.50 -13.16 22.58
C ALA A 449 10.32 -13.62 21.71
N ALA A 450 9.30 -12.76 21.54
CA ALA A 450 8.15 -13.07 20.68
C ALA A 450 8.54 -13.20 19.20
N LEU A 451 9.42 -12.31 18.71
CA LEU A 451 9.93 -12.34 17.34
C LEU A 451 10.80 -13.57 17.09
N GLU A 452 11.74 -13.91 17.99
CA GLU A 452 12.56 -15.12 17.87
C GLU A 452 11.69 -16.39 17.80
N ALA A 453 10.69 -16.50 18.68
CA ALA A 453 9.76 -17.63 18.68
C ALA A 453 8.99 -17.75 17.36
N LYS A 454 8.56 -16.61 16.78
CA LYS A 454 7.84 -16.58 15.50
C LYS A 454 8.73 -16.89 14.31
N ILE A 455 9.96 -16.39 14.28
CA ILE A 455 10.96 -16.73 13.26
C ILE A 455 11.24 -18.23 13.25
N ALA A 456 11.41 -18.82 14.44
CA ALA A 456 11.59 -20.27 14.58
C ALA A 456 10.34 -21.04 14.10
N GLN A 457 9.13 -20.60 14.48
CA GLN A 457 7.87 -21.20 14.04
C GLN A 457 7.71 -21.19 12.51
N GLN A 458 8.18 -20.16 11.82
CA GLN A 458 8.10 -20.03 10.36
C GLN A 458 9.34 -20.58 9.62
N GLU A 459 10.29 -21.18 10.34
CA GLU A 459 11.54 -21.74 9.79
C GLU A 459 12.41 -20.70 9.05
N GLN A 460 12.36 -19.44 9.46
CA GLN A 460 13.07 -18.33 8.80
C GLN A 460 14.41 -17.97 9.49
N GLN A 461 14.86 -18.77 10.45
CA GLN A 461 16.06 -18.49 11.25
C GLN A 461 17.30 -18.30 10.37
N TRP A 462 17.51 -19.20 9.40
CA TRP A 462 18.67 -19.13 8.50
C TRP A 462 18.68 -17.84 7.67
N LEU A 463 17.52 -17.42 7.14
CA LEU A 463 17.41 -16.15 6.41
C LEU A 463 17.77 -14.96 7.28
N LEU A 464 17.33 -14.95 8.54
CA LEU A 464 17.65 -13.88 9.47
C LEU A 464 19.16 -13.86 9.78
N THR A 465 19.73 -14.99 10.20
CA THR A 465 21.10 -15.03 10.74
C THR A 465 22.19 -15.07 9.68
N GLU A 466 21.94 -15.69 8.53
CA GLU A 466 22.95 -15.86 7.47
C GLU A 466 22.82 -14.84 6.33
N VAL A 467 21.65 -14.21 6.18
CA VAL A 467 21.37 -13.28 5.07
C VAL A 467 21.07 -11.88 5.57
N GLU A 468 19.97 -11.64 6.29
CA GLU A 468 19.52 -10.27 6.61
C GLU A 468 20.42 -9.56 7.63
N GLN A 469 20.78 -10.19 8.75
CA GLN A 469 21.60 -9.52 9.77
C GLN A 469 23.03 -9.26 9.29
N PRO A 470 23.74 -10.21 8.64
CA PRO A 470 25.07 -9.92 8.10
C PRO A 470 25.05 -8.85 7.01
N LEU A 471 23.96 -8.79 6.23
CA LEU A 471 23.81 -7.77 5.20
C LEU A 471 23.72 -6.36 5.79
N ALA A 472 23.18 -6.17 7.00
CA ALA A 472 23.14 -4.87 7.66
C ALA A 472 24.55 -4.28 7.84
N GLU A 473 25.55 -5.10 8.18
CA GLU A 473 26.96 -4.71 8.26
C GLU A 473 27.51 -4.30 6.88
N VAL A 474 27.24 -5.10 5.85
CA VAL A 474 27.66 -4.80 4.47
C VAL A 474 27.09 -3.47 3.99
N LEU A 475 25.80 -3.24 4.22
CA LEU A 475 25.12 -2.02 3.83
C LEU A 475 25.67 -0.84 4.61
N ALA A 476 25.87 -0.94 5.93
CA ALA A 476 26.50 0.12 6.72
C ALA A 476 27.87 0.54 6.13
N SER A 477 28.69 -0.43 5.73
CA SER A 477 29.98 -0.16 5.09
C SER A 477 29.82 0.56 3.75
N MET A 478 28.93 0.08 2.88
CA MET A 478 28.66 0.71 1.58
C MET A 478 28.16 2.15 1.72
N GLU A 479 27.24 2.41 2.66
CA GLU A 479 26.72 3.76 2.87
C GLU A 479 27.80 4.72 3.39
N LEU A 480 28.68 4.25 4.30
CA LEU A 480 29.79 5.06 4.82
C LEU A 480 30.82 5.38 3.74
N ILE A 481 31.12 4.42 2.86
CA ILE A 481 32.11 4.60 1.79
C ILE A 481 31.55 5.48 0.66
N GLY A 482 30.29 5.29 0.25
CA GLY A 482 29.68 6.02 -0.85
C GLY A 482 30.33 5.76 -2.23
N PHE A 483 29.90 6.51 -3.24
CA PHE A 483 30.40 6.40 -4.62
C PHE A 483 30.85 7.77 -5.15
N SER A 484 32.09 7.89 -5.62
CA SER A 484 32.63 9.12 -6.20
C SER A 484 31.86 9.59 -7.43
N LEU A 485 31.62 10.90 -7.48
CA LEU A 485 30.88 11.58 -8.53
C LEU A 485 31.68 12.75 -9.11
N ASP A 486 31.80 12.80 -10.43
CA ASP A 486 32.40 13.92 -11.17
C ASP A 486 31.39 15.08 -11.23
N THR A 487 31.37 15.87 -10.15
CA THR A 487 30.45 17.01 -9.99
C THR A 487 30.67 18.08 -11.04
N GLU A 488 31.91 18.32 -11.47
CA GLU A 488 32.24 19.33 -12.50
C GLU A 488 31.72 18.89 -13.87
N GLY A 489 32.04 17.65 -14.28
CA GLY A 489 31.54 17.07 -15.52
C GLY A 489 30.02 16.99 -15.55
N LEU A 490 29.42 16.59 -14.43
CA LEU A 490 27.96 16.51 -14.28
C LEU A 490 27.30 17.89 -14.36
N THR A 491 27.93 18.94 -13.81
CA THR A 491 27.45 20.33 -13.91
C THR A 491 27.52 20.83 -15.36
N ALA A 492 28.62 20.57 -16.06
CA ALA A 492 28.76 20.92 -17.48
C ALA A 492 27.71 20.22 -18.35
N TYR A 493 27.48 18.92 -18.09
CA TYR A 493 26.41 18.17 -18.75
C TYR A 493 25.02 18.74 -18.44
N GLY A 494 24.80 19.20 -17.20
CA GLY A 494 23.58 19.92 -16.80
C GLY A 494 23.31 21.18 -17.62
N GLN A 495 24.35 21.92 -18.00
CA GLN A 495 24.25 23.12 -18.84
C GLN A 495 23.96 22.77 -20.32
N GLU A 496 24.51 21.66 -20.81
CA GLU A 496 24.16 21.13 -22.13
C GLU A 496 22.68 20.74 -22.19
N LEU A 497 22.18 20.04 -21.17
CA LEU A 497 20.76 19.69 -21.07
C LEU A 497 19.85 20.92 -21.01
N ASP A 498 20.26 22.01 -20.34
CA ASP A 498 19.51 23.27 -20.34
C ASP A 498 19.38 23.88 -21.72
N THR A 499 20.45 23.82 -22.50
CA THR A 499 20.45 24.29 -23.89
C THR A 499 19.49 23.48 -24.75
N GLN A 500 19.52 22.14 -24.62
CA GLN A 500 18.60 21.26 -25.34
C GLN A 500 17.14 21.43 -24.88
N LEU A 501 16.91 21.62 -23.57
CA LEU A 501 15.58 21.88 -23.03
C LEU A 501 15.00 23.19 -23.54
N THR A 502 15.82 24.24 -23.64
CA THR A 502 15.40 25.53 -24.18
C THR A 502 15.00 25.40 -25.65
N ALA A 503 15.84 24.77 -26.47
CA ALA A 503 15.54 24.52 -27.89
C ALA A 503 14.25 23.69 -28.07
N ARG A 504 14.08 22.60 -27.30
CA ARG A 504 12.86 21.78 -27.37
C ARG A 504 11.62 22.51 -26.86
N ALA A 505 11.76 23.37 -25.86
CA ALA A 505 10.65 24.20 -25.40
C ALA A 505 10.19 25.18 -26.48
N GLU A 506 11.13 25.82 -27.19
CA GLU A 506 10.82 26.72 -28.32
C GLU A 506 10.04 25.99 -29.42
N GLU A 507 10.50 24.81 -29.85
CA GLU A 507 9.76 23.97 -30.82
C GLU A 507 8.35 23.63 -30.34
N ILE A 508 8.19 23.28 -29.05
CA ILE A 508 6.88 22.98 -28.47
C ILE A 508 5.99 24.23 -28.48
N TYR A 509 6.52 25.41 -28.17
CA TYR A 509 5.75 26.66 -28.16
C TYR A 509 5.32 27.09 -29.55
N GLU A 510 6.18 26.90 -30.57
CA GLU A 510 5.84 27.14 -31.97
C GLU A 510 4.69 26.21 -32.42
N LEU A 511 4.82 24.92 -32.17
CA LEU A 511 3.81 23.91 -32.53
C LEU A 511 2.50 24.09 -31.73
N ALA A 512 2.58 24.56 -30.48
CA ALA A 512 1.42 24.85 -29.65
C ALA A 512 0.77 26.21 -29.96
N GLY A 513 1.45 27.09 -30.71
CA GLY A 513 1.01 28.46 -30.98
C GLY A 513 0.95 29.35 -29.73
N GLY A 514 1.88 29.20 -28.79
CA GLY A 514 1.98 30.02 -27.58
C GLY A 514 2.75 29.36 -26.43
N GLN A 515 3.20 30.19 -25.48
CA GLN A 515 3.91 29.72 -24.30
C GLN A 515 2.97 29.21 -23.20
N PHE A 516 3.40 28.16 -22.50
CA PHE A 516 2.72 27.57 -21.35
C PHE A 516 3.73 26.74 -20.54
N ASN A 517 3.35 26.29 -19.36
CA ASN A 517 4.20 25.40 -18.57
C ASN A 517 4.08 23.95 -19.11
N ILE A 518 5.09 23.51 -19.87
CA ILE A 518 5.19 22.17 -20.48
C ILE A 518 5.15 21.06 -19.41
N ASN A 519 5.72 21.32 -18.23
CA ASN A 519 5.75 20.37 -17.11
C ASN A 519 4.42 20.29 -16.35
N SER A 520 3.48 21.22 -16.58
CA SER A 520 2.14 21.18 -15.98
C SER A 520 1.22 20.26 -16.79
N PRO A 521 0.80 19.09 -16.28
CA PRO A 521 -0.06 18.17 -17.01
C PRO A 521 -1.39 18.81 -17.42
N MET A 522 -1.89 19.74 -16.61
CA MET A 522 -3.13 20.46 -16.85
C MET A 522 -3.00 21.42 -18.02
N GLN A 523 -1.97 22.28 -18.03
CA GLN A 523 -1.76 23.22 -19.13
C GLN A 523 -1.44 22.48 -20.43
N LEU A 524 -0.56 21.48 -20.36
CA LEU A 524 -0.23 20.64 -21.50
C LEU A 524 -1.47 19.90 -22.05
N GLY A 525 -2.30 19.34 -21.17
CA GLY A 525 -3.54 18.68 -21.58
C GLY A 525 -4.50 19.61 -22.31
N ASN A 526 -4.68 20.84 -21.81
CA ASN A 526 -5.53 21.83 -22.49
C ASN A 526 -4.97 22.20 -23.88
N VAL A 527 -3.65 22.36 -24.01
CA VAL A 527 -3.02 22.64 -25.32
C VAL A 527 -3.23 21.47 -26.28
N LEU A 528 -2.92 20.24 -25.87
CA LEU A 528 -3.00 19.06 -26.74
C LEU A 528 -4.45 18.74 -27.16
N PHE A 529 -5.39 18.78 -26.22
CA PHE A 529 -6.71 18.20 -26.43
C PHE A 529 -7.79 19.25 -26.72
N GLU A 530 -7.66 20.47 -26.21
CA GLU A 530 -8.65 21.54 -26.45
C GLU A 530 -8.20 22.48 -27.57
N LYS A 531 -6.93 22.92 -27.56
CA LYS A 531 -6.42 23.85 -28.58
C LYS A 531 -6.04 23.15 -29.90
N LEU A 532 -5.26 22.07 -29.83
CA LEU A 532 -4.83 21.30 -31.00
C LEU A 532 -5.84 20.21 -31.41
N GLY A 533 -6.85 19.93 -30.57
CA GLY A 533 -7.93 19.00 -30.88
C GLY A 533 -7.50 17.54 -31.02
N LEU A 534 -6.42 17.12 -30.36
CA LEU A 534 -5.95 15.74 -30.43
C LEU A 534 -6.91 14.77 -29.71
N PRO A 535 -7.00 13.49 -30.14
CA PRO A 535 -7.81 12.48 -29.47
C PRO A 535 -7.42 12.33 -27.99
N HIS A 536 -8.41 12.19 -27.11
CA HIS A 536 -8.18 12.08 -25.67
C HIS A 536 -9.07 11.03 -25.01
N GLY A 537 -8.61 10.50 -23.88
CA GLY A 537 -9.42 9.67 -22.98
C GLY A 537 -10.39 10.49 -22.13
N LYS A 538 -11.04 9.85 -21.16
CA LYS A 538 -11.94 10.53 -20.22
C LYS A 538 -11.17 11.57 -19.39
N LYS A 539 -11.62 12.84 -19.43
CA LYS A 539 -11.07 13.91 -18.57
C LYS A 539 -11.35 13.58 -17.11
N THR A 540 -10.29 13.57 -16.29
CA THR A 540 -10.40 13.33 -14.85
C THR A 540 -10.46 14.66 -14.09
N GLN A 541 -10.65 14.61 -12.77
CA GLN A 541 -10.61 15.79 -11.90
C GLN A 541 -9.26 16.52 -11.93
N ARG A 542 -8.17 15.84 -12.30
CA ARG A 542 -6.82 16.42 -12.45
C ARG A 542 -6.54 16.94 -13.87
N GLY A 543 -7.55 16.96 -14.73
CA GLY A 543 -7.42 17.26 -16.16
C GLY A 543 -7.26 16.01 -17.02
N TYR A 544 -6.74 16.19 -18.23
CA TYR A 544 -6.45 15.10 -19.14
C TYR A 544 -5.18 14.36 -18.70
N SER A 545 -5.16 13.03 -18.86
CA SER A 545 -3.91 12.29 -18.71
C SER A 545 -2.97 12.68 -19.84
N THR A 546 -1.77 13.11 -19.48
CA THR A 546 -0.67 13.34 -20.42
C THR A 546 0.49 12.40 -20.09
N ASN A 547 0.27 11.24 -19.48
CA ASN A 547 1.34 10.28 -19.20
C ASN A 547 2.00 9.75 -20.49
N ALA A 548 3.16 9.11 -20.35
CA ALA A 548 3.92 8.58 -21.49
C ALA A 548 3.05 7.73 -22.42
N ASP A 549 2.31 6.74 -21.89
CA ASP A 549 1.46 5.86 -22.70
C ASP A 549 0.41 6.61 -23.54
N VAL A 550 -0.23 7.64 -22.98
CA VAL A 550 -1.20 8.45 -23.73
C VAL A 550 -0.49 9.23 -24.82
N LEU A 551 0.64 9.88 -24.51
CA LEU A 551 1.43 10.59 -25.51
C LEU A 551 1.94 9.64 -26.59
N GLU A 552 2.41 8.45 -26.25
CA GLU A 552 2.89 7.45 -27.22
C GLU A 552 1.81 7.02 -28.21
N SER A 553 0.57 6.83 -27.74
CA SER A 553 -0.56 6.52 -28.62
C SER A 553 -0.92 7.64 -29.60
N LEU A 554 -0.37 8.84 -29.39
CA LEU A 554 -0.64 10.05 -30.19
C LEU A 554 0.53 10.44 -31.10
N ARG A 555 1.65 9.70 -31.12
CA ARG A 555 2.83 10.05 -31.95
C ARG A 555 2.46 10.25 -33.42
N ASP A 556 1.62 9.40 -33.99
CA ASP A 556 1.16 9.49 -35.39
C ASP A 556 0.15 10.63 -35.64
N LYS A 557 -0.26 11.38 -34.60
CA LYS A 557 -1.29 12.42 -34.70
C LYS A 557 -0.72 13.82 -34.81
N HIS A 558 0.41 14.11 -34.17
CA HIS A 558 1.00 15.45 -34.21
C HIS A 558 2.50 15.45 -33.83
N PRO A 559 3.36 16.19 -34.55
CA PRO A 559 4.81 16.22 -34.28
C PRO A 559 5.17 16.74 -32.87
N ILE A 560 4.31 17.59 -32.28
CA ILE A 560 4.50 18.11 -30.90
C ILE A 560 4.70 17.01 -29.87
N ILE A 561 4.14 15.82 -30.10
CA ILE A 561 4.17 14.70 -29.16
C ILE A 561 5.60 14.20 -28.97
N ASP A 562 6.37 14.04 -30.05
CA ASP A 562 7.77 13.61 -29.95
C ASP A 562 8.62 14.66 -29.24
N CYS A 563 8.43 15.95 -29.56
CA CYS A 563 9.10 17.05 -28.86
C CYS A 563 8.80 17.04 -27.35
N ILE A 564 7.54 16.81 -26.94
CA ILE A 564 7.15 16.73 -25.52
C ILE A 564 7.76 15.51 -24.83
N LEU A 565 7.73 14.34 -25.47
CA LEU A 565 8.31 13.12 -24.92
C LEU A 565 9.81 13.30 -24.69
N ASP A 566 10.51 13.92 -25.64
CA ASP A 566 11.94 14.19 -25.51
C ASP A 566 12.24 15.28 -24.47
N TYR A 567 11.46 16.38 -24.46
CA TYR A 567 11.57 17.41 -23.44
C TYR A 567 11.42 16.83 -22.03
N ARG A 568 10.44 15.95 -21.79
CA ARG A 568 10.24 15.31 -20.48
C ARG A 568 11.37 14.35 -20.10
N LYS A 569 11.94 13.63 -21.06
CA LYS A 569 13.13 12.79 -20.80
C LYS A 569 14.30 13.67 -20.36
N LEU A 570 14.60 14.73 -21.10
CA LEU A 570 15.67 15.68 -20.78
C LEU A 570 15.43 16.38 -19.42
N ALA A 571 14.19 16.81 -19.16
CA ALA A 571 13.83 17.50 -17.93
C ALA A 571 13.94 16.57 -16.71
N LYS A 572 13.58 15.28 -16.87
CA LYS A 572 13.79 14.28 -15.84
C LYS A 572 15.28 14.02 -15.60
N LEU A 573 16.07 13.86 -16.67
CA LEU A 573 17.53 13.71 -16.59
C LEU A 573 18.17 14.86 -15.80
N LYS A 574 17.81 16.09 -16.13
CA LYS A 574 18.31 17.27 -15.44
C LYS A 574 17.81 17.37 -13.99
N ASN A 575 16.50 17.49 -13.80
CA ASN A 575 15.95 17.83 -12.48
C ASN A 575 16.10 16.70 -11.46
N THR A 576 15.90 15.45 -11.88
CA THR A 576 15.93 14.29 -10.97
C THR A 576 17.36 13.80 -10.74
N TYR A 577 18.17 13.74 -11.79
CA TYR A 577 19.49 13.10 -11.69
C TYR A 577 20.61 14.13 -11.56
N VAL A 578 20.76 15.07 -12.49
CA VAL A 578 21.84 16.08 -12.41
C VAL A 578 21.71 16.93 -11.14
N ASP A 579 20.65 17.73 -11.06
CA ASP A 579 20.46 18.68 -9.96
C ASP A 579 20.20 17.95 -8.63
N GLY A 580 19.57 16.77 -8.70
CA GLY A 580 19.29 15.93 -7.55
C GLY A 580 20.57 15.36 -6.93
N LEU A 581 21.49 14.85 -7.75
CA LEU A 581 22.75 14.27 -7.28
C LEU A 581 23.74 15.33 -6.79
N ILE A 582 23.90 16.44 -7.53
CA ILE A 582 24.80 17.53 -7.12
C ILE A 582 24.46 18.04 -5.72
N LYS A 583 23.17 18.09 -5.36
CA LYS A 583 22.73 18.56 -4.03
C LYS A 583 23.06 17.63 -2.86
N VAL A 584 23.35 16.35 -3.13
CA VAL A 584 23.54 15.32 -2.11
C VAL A 584 24.95 14.72 -2.12
N VAL A 585 25.85 15.25 -2.94
CA VAL A 585 27.28 14.92 -2.86
C VAL A 585 27.82 15.41 -1.52
N GLY A 586 28.48 14.52 -0.78
CA GLY A 586 29.17 14.83 0.47
C GLY A 586 30.43 15.68 0.24
N GLU A 587 30.98 16.22 1.33
CA GLU A 587 32.22 17.01 1.29
C GLU A 587 33.43 16.21 0.79
N ASP A 588 33.37 14.88 0.87
CA ASP A 588 34.37 13.94 0.37
C ASP A 588 34.26 13.70 -1.16
N GLY A 589 33.31 14.36 -1.83
CA GLY A 589 33.06 14.20 -3.27
C GLY A 589 32.33 12.90 -3.62
N ARG A 590 31.69 12.25 -2.65
CA ARG A 590 30.99 10.97 -2.85
C ARG A 590 29.50 11.11 -2.56
N VAL A 591 28.72 10.25 -3.18
CA VAL A 591 27.29 10.12 -2.94
C VAL A 591 27.05 8.96 -1.99
N HIS A 592 26.42 9.25 -0.85
CA HIS A 592 26.12 8.28 0.21
C HIS A 592 24.65 7.92 0.21
N SER A 593 24.27 6.97 -0.66
CA SER A 593 22.89 6.48 -0.69
C SER A 593 22.56 5.66 0.56
N ILE A 594 21.32 5.73 1.04
CA ILE A 594 20.80 4.91 2.14
C ILE A 594 20.13 3.66 1.55
N PHE A 595 20.62 2.48 1.91
CA PHE A 595 20.09 1.20 1.49
C PHE A 595 19.10 0.64 2.51
N LYS A 596 17.85 0.38 2.12
CA LYS A 596 16.82 -0.15 3.02
C LYS A 596 16.53 -1.61 2.71
N GLN A 597 16.66 -2.48 3.73
CA GLN A 597 16.29 -3.89 3.64
C GLN A 597 14.78 -4.10 3.81
N THR A 598 14.11 -3.23 4.57
CA THR A 598 12.75 -3.45 5.08
C THR A 598 11.64 -2.78 4.26
N GLU A 599 11.95 -2.23 3.09
CA GLU A 599 10.99 -1.46 2.28
C GLU A 599 10.26 -2.31 1.22
N THR A 600 10.96 -3.18 0.50
CA THR A 600 10.36 -3.90 -0.62
C THR A 600 9.68 -5.18 -0.16
N ARG A 601 8.53 -5.54 -0.75
CA ARG A 601 7.80 -6.78 -0.42
C ARG A 601 8.46 -8.05 -0.98
N THR A 602 9.38 -7.89 -1.92
CA THR A 602 10.04 -9.00 -2.62
C THR A 602 11.38 -9.37 -2.01
N GLY A 603 11.82 -8.72 -0.92
CA GLY A 603 13.15 -8.98 -0.35
C GLY A 603 14.28 -8.19 -1.01
N ARG A 604 14.01 -7.38 -2.05
CA ARG A 604 15.03 -6.52 -2.67
C ARG A 604 15.47 -5.41 -1.71
N ILE A 605 16.74 -5.07 -1.77
CA ILE A 605 17.23 -3.82 -1.19
C ILE A 605 16.65 -2.66 -2.02
N SER A 606 16.27 -1.56 -1.40
CA SER A 606 15.99 -0.29 -2.05
C SER A 606 17.06 0.74 -1.69
N SER A 607 17.15 1.82 -2.46
CA SER A 607 18.11 2.90 -2.27
C SER A 607 17.35 4.23 -2.21
N ALA A 608 17.72 5.08 -1.26
CA ALA A 608 17.11 6.38 -1.00
C ALA A 608 18.17 7.46 -0.78
N GLU A 609 17.79 8.72 -1.05
CA GLU A 609 18.57 9.91 -0.68
C GLU A 609 20.06 9.89 -1.10
N PRO A 610 20.39 9.68 -2.39
CA PRO A 610 19.52 9.56 -3.56
C PRO A 610 19.25 8.09 -3.94
N ASN A 611 18.24 7.86 -4.77
CA ASN A 611 17.93 6.52 -5.29
C ASN A 611 18.84 6.17 -6.48
N LEU A 612 19.93 5.46 -6.20
CA LEU A 612 20.91 4.99 -7.19
C LEU A 612 20.41 3.78 -8.01
N GLN A 613 19.37 3.08 -7.55
CA GLN A 613 18.77 1.99 -8.33
C GLN A 613 17.98 2.48 -9.55
N ASN A 614 17.57 3.75 -9.55
CA ASN A 614 16.81 4.34 -10.64
C ASN A 614 17.67 5.04 -11.70
N ILE A 615 19.01 4.95 -11.62
CA ILE A 615 19.89 5.54 -12.63
C ILE A 615 19.59 4.89 -14.00
N PRO A 616 19.27 5.66 -15.05
CA PRO A 616 18.84 5.10 -16.34
C PRO A 616 19.92 4.25 -17.02
N VAL A 617 19.56 3.02 -17.46
CA VAL A 617 20.51 2.06 -18.04
C VAL A 617 20.32 1.83 -19.55
N ARG A 618 19.08 1.97 -20.05
CA ARG A 618 18.67 1.44 -21.37
C ARG A 618 18.58 2.44 -22.51
N THR A 619 18.82 3.72 -22.25
CA THR A 619 18.80 4.78 -23.28
C THR A 619 20.21 5.30 -23.48
N ASP A 620 20.62 5.62 -24.71
CA ASP A 620 21.96 6.14 -25.03
C ASP A 620 22.31 7.34 -24.12
N VAL A 621 21.37 8.27 -23.97
CA VAL A 621 21.49 9.45 -23.08
C VAL A 621 21.54 9.08 -21.59
N GLY A 622 20.92 7.96 -21.21
CA GLY A 622 20.87 7.48 -19.82
C GLY A 622 22.17 6.80 -19.38
N SER A 623 22.75 5.97 -20.25
CA SER A 623 24.03 5.30 -20.01
C SER A 623 25.18 6.30 -19.84
N VAL A 624 25.13 7.47 -20.49
CA VAL A 624 26.10 8.55 -20.32
C VAL A 624 26.19 8.99 -18.86
N PHE A 625 25.10 8.90 -18.10
CA PHE A 625 25.09 9.29 -16.70
C PHE A 625 26.02 8.42 -15.83
N ARG A 626 26.20 7.15 -16.20
CA ARG A 626 27.15 6.25 -15.53
C ARG A 626 28.62 6.69 -15.71
N LYS A 627 28.93 7.58 -16.67
CA LYS A 627 30.29 8.13 -16.86
C LYS A 627 30.72 9.05 -15.72
N PHE A 628 29.77 9.72 -15.07
CA PHE A 628 30.08 10.64 -13.97
C PHE A 628 30.34 9.91 -12.65
N PHE A 629 30.03 8.62 -12.57
CA PHE A 629 30.42 7.78 -11.44
C PHE A 629 31.76 7.11 -11.75
N TYR A 630 32.76 7.36 -10.91
CA TYR A 630 34.14 6.94 -11.18
C TYR A 630 34.83 6.36 -9.95
N ALA A 631 35.92 5.63 -10.15
CA ALA A 631 36.79 5.17 -9.07
C ALA A 631 37.78 6.27 -8.64
N ALA A 632 37.85 6.58 -7.35
CA ALA A 632 38.71 7.65 -6.84
C ALA A 632 40.21 7.30 -6.88
N GLY A 633 41.04 8.30 -7.19
CA GLY A 633 42.50 8.16 -7.17
C GLY A 633 43.02 7.23 -8.27
N ASP A 634 43.87 6.28 -7.89
CA ASP A 634 44.41 5.27 -8.80
C ASP A 634 43.52 4.02 -8.94
N ARG A 635 42.45 3.91 -8.14
CA ARG A 635 41.52 2.77 -8.12
C ARG A 635 40.75 2.61 -9.42
N THR A 636 40.14 1.44 -9.58
CA THR A 636 39.34 1.03 -10.75
C THR A 636 38.06 0.34 -10.29
N LEU A 637 36.97 0.43 -11.05
CA LEU A 637 35.74 -0.29 -10.74
C LEU A 637 35.78 -1.70 -11.34
N VAL A 638 35.39 -2.69 -10.54
CA VAL A 638 35.06 -4.03 -10.99
C VAL A 638 33.54 -4.17 -10.91
N ASP A 639 32.89 -4.28 -12.06
CA ASP A 639 31.44 -4.46 -12.18
C ASP A 639 31.13 -5.93 -12.43
N ALA A 640 30.20 -6.50 -11.67
CA ALA A 640 29.78 -7.88 -11.82
C ALA A 640 28.25 -7.99 -11.84
N ASP A 641 27.70 -8.52 -12.92
CA ASP A 641 26.24 -8.58 -13.17
C ASP A 641 25.80 -10.02 -13.42
N TYR A 642 24.70 -10.45 -12.79
CA TYR A 642 24.17 -11.79 -13.07
C TYR A 642 23.48 -11.84 -14.44
N SER A 643 23.92 -12.75 -15.29
CA SER A 643 23.31 -12.95 -16.60
C SER A 643 21.96 -13.67 -16.45
N GLN A 644 20.86 -12.91 -16.51
CA GLN A 644 19.47 -13.41 -16.56
C GLN A 644 19.06 -14.26 -15.34
N ILE A 645 19.44 -13.82 -14.13
CA ILE A 645 19.20 -14.58 -12.89
C ILE A 645 17.76 -15.03 -12.69
N GLU A 646 16.77 -14.18 -12.98
CA GLU A 646 15.36 -14.52 -12.77
C GLU A 646 14.90 -15.71 -13.63
N LEU A 647 15.39 -15.82 -14.88
CA LEU A 647 15.07 -16.97 -15.74
C LEU A 647 15.80 -18.24 -15.30
N ARG A 648 17.01 -18.12 -14.75
CA ARG A 648 17.74 -19.25 -14.17
C ARG A 648 17.07 -19.79 -12.91
N VAL A 649 16.61 -18.88 -12.05
CA VAL A 649 15.80 -19.21 -10.88
C VAL A 649 14.50 -19.88 -11.30
N LEU A 650 13.80 -19.36 -12.31
CA LEU A 650 12.61 -20.01 -12.84
C LEU A 650 12.90 -21.43 -13.35
N ALA A 651 13.95 -21.62 -14.15
CA ALA A 651 14.33 -22.94 -14.67
C ALA A 651 14.52 -23.95 -13.53
N HIS A 652 15.15 -23.52 -12.43
CA HIS A 652 15.33 -24.34 -11.24
C HIS A 652 14.02 -24.59 -10.47
N ILE A 653 13.25 -23.55 -10.15
CA ILE A 653 12.01 -23.72 -9.37
C ILE A 653 10.97 -24.55 -10.14
N ALA A 654 10.84 -24.30 -11.45
CA ALA A 654 9.90 -25.00 -12.31
C ALA A 654 10.38 -26.40 -12.74
N GLN A 655 11.66 -26.73 -12.49
CA GLN A 655 12.33 -27.96 -12.96
C GLN A 655 12.02 -28.27 -14.43
N ASP A 656 12.03 -27.23 -15.27
CA ASP A 656 11.69 -27.37 -16.68
C ASP A 656 12.89 -27.88 -17.48
N GLU A 657 12.80 -29.11 -17.97
CA GLU A 657 13.91 -29.79 -18.67
C GLU A 657 14.42 -29.02 -19.88
N ASN A 658 13.51 -28.46 -20.69
CA ASN A 658 13.88 -27.70 -21.90
C ASN A 658 14.58 -26.40 -21.55
N MET A 659 14.10 -25.68 -20.52
CA MET A 659 14.74 -24.45 -20.07
C MET A 659 16.10 -24.73 -19.42
N ILE A 660 16.21 -25.80 -18.63
CA ILE A 660 17.47 -26.22 -17.99
C ILE A 660 18.52 -26.57 -19.06
N GLU A 661 18.15 -27.36 -20.07
CA GLU A 661 19.05 -27.72 -21.16
C GLU A 661 19.45 -26.51 -22.01
N GLY A 662 18.51 -25.58 -22.25
CA GLY A 662 18.79 -24.30 -22.91
C GLY A 662 19.92 -23.52 -22.23
N PHE A 663 19.90 -23.43 -20.89
CA PHE A 663 20.98 -22.78 -20.14
C PHE A 663 22.27 -23.60 -20.09
N ARG A 664 22.20 -24.94 -19.98
CA ARG A 664 23.39 -25.82 -19.90
C ARG A 664 24.17 -25.89 -21.21
N SER A 665 23.49 -25.80 -22.34
CA SER A 665 24.10 -25.76 -23.67
C SER A 665 24.82 -24.43 -23.98
N GLY A 666 24.68 -23.41 -23.12
CA GLY A 666 25.25 -22.07 -23.34
C GLY A 666 24.52 -21.26 -24.42
N ALA A 667 23.38 -21.74 -24.91
CA ALA A 667 22.59 -21.05 -25.91
C ALA A 667 21.87 -19.82 -25.32
N ASP A 668 21.69 -18.79 -26.14
CA ASP A 668 20.92 -17.62 -25.73
C ASP A 668 19.42 -17.93 -25.68
N ILE A 669 18.90 -18.01 -24.47
CA ILE A 669 17.50 -18.38 -24.19
C ILE A 669 16.50 -17.48 -24.92
N HIS A 670 16.81 -16.19 -25.12
CA HIS A 670 15.92 -15.28 -25.83
C HIS A 670 15.87 -15.59 -27.33
N THR A 671 17.01 -15.92 -27.93
CA THR A 671 17.09 -16.35 -29.32
C THR A 671 16.39 -17.69 -29.52
N GLN A 672 16.59 -18.65 -28.62
CA GLN A 672 15.87 -19.94 -28.66
C GLN A 672 14.36 -19.75 -28.53
N THR A 673 13.92 -18.90 -27.60
CA THR A 673 12.50 -18.57 -27.44
C THR A 673 11.96 -17.94 -28.73
N ALA A 674 12.68 -16.98 -29.32
CA ALA A 674 12.27 -16.35 -30.57
C ALA A 674 12.16 -17.37 -31.71
N ALA A 675 13.16 -18.23 -31.88
CA ALA A 675 13.19 -19.29 -32.89
C ALA A 675 11.93 -20.18 -32.80
N GLN A 676 11.59 -20.60 -31.58
CA GLN A 676 10.40 -21.40 -31.31
C GLN A 676 9.09 -20.65 -31.55
N VAL A 677 9.00 -19.41 -31.05
CA VAL A 677 7.80 -18.56 -31.16
C VAL A 677 7.50 -18.22 -32.63
N PHE A 678 8.53 -17.92 -33.41
CA PHE A 678 8.38 -17.57 -34.83
C PHE A 678 8.52 -18.77 -35.78
N GLY A 679 8.72 -19.99 -35.26
CA GLY A 679 8.78 -21.23 -36.04
C GLY A 679 9.93 -21.24 -37.05
N MET A 680 11.10 -20.73 -36.68
CA MET A 680 12.28 -20.62 -37.55
C MET A 680 13.55 -21.10 -36.85
N PRO A 681 14.60 -21.49 -37.60
CA PRO A 681 15.90 -21.82 -37.01
C PRO A 681 16.51 -20.60 -36.27
N PRO A 682 17.26 -20.82 -35.15
CA PRO A 682 17.88 -19.75 -34.38
C PRO A 682 18.74 -18.77 -35.20
N GLU A 683 19.35 -19.25 -36.28
CA GLU A 683 20.23 -18.46 -37.16
C GLU A 683 19.48 -17.37 -37.93
N TYR A 684 18.16 -17.50 -38.08
CA TYR A 684 17.31 -16.52 -38.74
C TYR A 684 16.65 -15.53 -37.76
N VAL A 685 16.90 -15.67 -36.46
CA VAL A 685 16.35 -14.76 -35.45
C VAL A 685 17.08 -13.42 -35.53
N THR A 686 16.33 -12.38 -35.89
CA THR A 686 16.85 -11.01 -35.90
C THR A 686 16.95 -10.43 -34.48
N SER A 687 17.78 -9.40 -34.28
CA SER A 687 17.88 -8.68 -33.00
C SER A 687 16.53 -8.12 -32.53
N GLN A 688 15.65 -7.73 -33.45
CA GLN A 688 14.30 -7.27 -33.12
C GLN A 688 13.42 -8.42 -32.63
N MET A 689 13.48 -9.59 -33.28
CA MET A 689 12.77 -10.80 -32.83
C MET A 689 13.25 -11.25 -31.46
N ARG A 690 14.57 -11.24 -31.22
CA ARG A 690 15.18 -11.52 -29.91
C ARG A 690 14.67 -10.57 -28.84
N SER A 691 14.62 -9.26 -29.13
CA SER A 691 14.12 -8.25 -28.19
C SER A 691 12.64 -8.46 -27.84
N ARG A 692 11.80 -8.78 -28.83
CA ARG A 692 10.38 -9.15 -28.60
C ARG A 692 10.26 -10.43 -27.77
N ALA A 693 11.05 -11.46 -28.06
CA ALA A 693 11.05 -12.70 -27.29
C ALA A 693 11.56 -12.50 -25.85
N LYS A 694 12.47 -11.55 -25.62
CA LYS A 694 12.83 -11.12 -24.27
C LYS A 694 11.61 -10.56 -23.52
N ALA A 695 10.85 -9.66 -24.14
CA ALA A 695 9.60 -9.16 -23.55
C ALA A 695 8.58 -10.27 -23.29
N VAL A 696 8.48 -11.26 -24.20
CA VAL A 696 7.64 -12.45 -24.00
C VAL A 696 8.10 -13.29 -22.81
N ASN A 697 9.40 -13.62 -22.71
CA ASN A 697 9.94 -14.39 -21.59
C ASN A 697 9.64 -13.71 -20.26
N PHE A 698 10.02 -12.45 -20.10
CA PHE A 698 9.74 -11.73 -18.87
C PHE A 698 8.23 -11.59 -18.64
N GLY A 699 7.45 -11.22 -19.66
CA GLY A 699 6.01 -11.07 -19.55
C GLY A 699 5.31 -12.34 -19.07
N ILE A 700 5.57 -13.49 -19.70
CA ILE A 700 4.92 -14.76 -19.34
C ILE A 700 5.31 -15.21 -17.94
N VAL A 701 6.60 -15.10 -17.61
CA VAL A 701 7.10 -15.39 -16.27
C VAL A 701 6.41 -14.53 -15.21
N TYR A 702 6.02 -13.31 -15.57
CA TYR A 702 5.28 -12.41 -14.69
C TYR A 702 3.75 -12.54 -14.74
N GLY A 703 3.22 -13.55 -15.43
CA GLY A 703 1.79 -13.78 -15.57
C GLY A 703 1.07 -12.73 -16.41
N ILE A 704 1.74 -12.17 -17.43
CA ILE A 704 1.12 -11.22 -18.36
C ILE A 704 -0.04 -11.86 -19.12
N GLY A 705 -1.14 -11.13 -19.27
CA GLY A 705 -2.26 -11.56 -20.11
C GLY A 705 -2.00 -11.27 -21.59
N ALA A 706 -2.66 -12.00 -22.49
CA ALA A 706 -2.54 -11.83 -23.94
C ALA A 706 -2.77 -10.38 -24.41
N TYR A 707 -3.71 -9.66 -23.79
CA TYR A 707 -3.99 -8.26 -24.12
C TYR A 707 -2.83 -7.31 -23.81
N SER A 708 -2.15 -7.49 -22.67
CA SER A 708 -1.00 -6.66 -22.32
C SER A 708 0.20 -7.02 -23.19
N LEU A 709 0.45 -8.32 -23.37
CA LEU A 709 1.54 -8.78 -24.24
C LEU A 709 1.38 -8.30 -25.69
N SER A 710 0.16 -8.26 -26.21
CA SER A 710 -0.10 -7.80 -27.58
C SER A 710 0.31 -6.33 -27.79
N LYS A 711 0.18 -5.49 -26.76
CA LYS A 711 0.65 -4.09 -26.78
C LYS A 711 2.17 -4.03 -26.75
N ASP A 712 2.80 -4.79 -25.86
CA ASP A 712 4.25 -4.74 -25.63
C ASP A 712 5.06 -5.15 -26.87
N ILE A 713 4.57 -6.13 -27.64
CA ILE A 713 5.29 -6.64 -28.83
C ILE A 713 4.68 -6.19 -30.16
N GLY A 714 3.56 -5.44 -30.12
CA GLY A 714 2.90 -4.85 -31.29
C GLY A 714 2.24 -5.89 -32.22
N VAL A 715 1.49 -6.84 -31.67
CA VAL A 715 0.77 -7.89 -32.41
C VAL A 715 -0.71 -7.91 -32.04
N THR A 716 -1.54 -8.74 -32.69
CA THR A 716 -2.94 -8.91 -32.29
C THR A 716 -3.07 -9.70 -30.99
N VAL A 717 -4.19 -9.54 -30.27
CA VAL A 717 -4.46 -10.31 -29.03
C VAL A 717 -4.49 -11.83 -29.31
N ALA A 718 -4.97 -12.23 -30.50
CA ALA A 718 -5.00 -13.64 -30.90
C ALA A 718 -3.59 -14.22 -31.10
N GLU A 719 -2.71 -13.47 -31.77
CA GLU A 719 -1.30 -13.86 -31.94
C GLU A 719 -0.56 -13.91 -30.60
N ALA A 720 -0.74 -12.90 -29.74
CA ALA A 720 -0.15 -12.90 -28.40
C ALA A 720 -0.60 -14.12 -27.57
N ASN A 721 -1.88 -14.49 -27.65
CA ASN A 721 -2.39 -15.69 -26.99
C ASN A 721 -1.79 -16.98 -27.58
N ALA A 722 -1.60 -17.04 -28.90
CA ALA A 722 -0.92 -18.16 -29.55
C ALA A 722 0.54 -18.29 -29.09
N TYR A 723 1.25 -17.17 -28.92
CA TYR A 723 2.61 -17.16 -28.40
C TYR A 723 2.70 -17.64 -26.95
N ILE A 724 1.80 -17.18 -26.06
CA ILE A 724 1.74 -17.66 -24.67
C ILE A 724 1.50 -19.16 -24.62
N ASN A 725 0.52 -19.66 -25.38
CA ASN A 725 0.21 -21.09 -25.41
C ASN A 725 1.34 -21.92 -26.03
N GLY A 726 2.01 -21.41 -27.07
CA GLY A 726 3.19 -22.03 -27.66
C GLY A 726 4.33 -22.14 -26.66
N TYR A 727 4.63 -21.05 -25.95
CA TYR A 727 5.64 -21.01 -24.91
C TYR A 727 5.37 -22.02 -23.78
N LEU A 728 4.16 -22.01 -23.21
CA LEU A 728 3.76 -22.93 -22.13
C LEU A 728 3.62 -24.40 -22.58
N ARG A 729 3.50 -24.64 -23.89
CA ARG A 729 3.59 -25.97 -24.48
C ARG A 729 5.03 -26.43 -24.64
N THR A 730 5.98 -25.54 -24.86
CA THR A 730 7.40 -25.91 -24.89
C THR A 730 7.96 -26.08 -23.49
N TYR A 731 7.64 -25.14 -22.59
CA TYR A 731 8.11 -25.11 -21.22
C TYR A 731 7.01 -25.63 -20.27
N HIS A 732 6.81 -26.95 -20.29
CA HIS A 732 5.78 -27.64 -19.52
C HIS A 732 5.96 -27.49 -18.00
N GLY A 733 7.20 -27.50 -17.50
CA GLY A 733 7.51 -27.31 -16.08
C GLY A 733 7.12 -25.91 -15.62
N VAL A 734 7.32 -24.89 -16.46
CA VAL A 734 6.88 -23.51 -16.17
C VAL A 734 5.36 -23.43 -16.05
N ARG A 735 4.63 -24.08 -16.97
CA ARG A 735 3.16 -24.14 -16.89
C ARG A 735 2.68 -24.80 -15.60
N GLN A 736 3.30 -25.93 -15.24
CA GLN A 736 2.95 -26.67 -14.03
C GLN A 736 3.22 -25.83 -12.78
N TYR A 737 4.39 -25.21 -12.71
CA TYR A 737 4.76 -24.27 -11.64
C TYR A 737 3.74 -23.14 -11.45
N MET A 738 3.28 -22.52 -12.55
CA MET A 738 2.30 -21.43 -12.47
C MET A 738 0.98 -21.89 -11.85
N GLU A 739 0.50 -23.08 -12.19
CA GLU A 739 -0.75 -23.61 -11.65
C GLU A 739 -0.59 -24.08 -10.19
N ASP A 740 0.49 -24.80 -9.89
CA ASP A 740 0.78 -25.29 -8.55
C ASP A 740 0.99 -24.15 -7.55
N THR A 741 1.67 -23.08 -7.97
CA THR A 741 1.91 -21.91 -7.10
C THR A 741 0.60 -21.16 -6.81
N LYS A 742 -0.30 -21.02 -7.77
CA LYS A 742 -1.63 -20.43 -7.54
C LYS A 742 -2.45 -21.28 -6.56
N GLN A 743 -2.41 -22.60 -6.73
CA GLN A 743 -3.13 -23.53 -5.88
C GLN A 743 -2.57 -23.51 -4.45
N PHE A 744 -1.24 -23.55 -4.30
CA PHE A 744 -0.57 -23.42 -3.01
C PHE A 744 -0.94 -22.11 -2.30
N ALA A 745 -0.87 -20.99 -3.02
CA ALA A 745 -1.21 -19.67 -2.49
C ALA A 745 -2.67 -19.57 -2.05
N LYS A 746 -3.58 -20.25 -2.76
CA LYS A 746 -5.01 -20.31 -2.40
C LYS A 746 -5.24 -21.14 -1.14
N ASP A 747 -4.52 -22.23 -0.98
CA ASP A 747 -4.71 -23.16 0.15
C ASP A 747 -4.04 -22.65 1.45
N HIS A 748 -2.91 -21.95 1.32
CA HIS A 748 -2.10 -21.53 2.48
C HIS A 748 -2.16 -20.02 2.77
N GLY A 749 -2.61 -19.19 1.82
CA GLY A 749 -2.67 -17.74 1.96
C GLY A 749 -1.32 -17.02 1.80
N TYR A 750 -0.25 -17.73 1.43
CA TYR A 750 1.10 -17.18 1.23
C TYR A 750 1.89 -17.95 0.18
N VAL A 751 3.05 -17.40 -0.23
CA VAL A 751 4.07 -18.09 -1.04
C VAL A 751 5.46 -17.97 -0.40
N LYS A 752 6.39 -18.85 -0.78
CA LYS A 752 7.77 -18.87 -0.26
C LYS A 752 8.82 -18.79 -1.38
N THR A 753 9.97 -18.16 -1.09
CA THR A 753 11.18 -18.27 -1.92
C THR A 753 11.90 -19.59 -1.67
N LEU A 754 12.93 -19.90 -2.47
CA LEU A 754 13.78 -21.08 -2.31
C LEU A 754 14.40 -21.16 -0.90
N PHE A 755 14.71 -20.00 -0.31
CA PHE A 755 15.35 -19.90 1.01
C PHE A 755 14.35 -19.73 2.16
N GLY A 756 13.04 -19.83 1.91
CA GLY A 756 12.02 -19.79 2.95
C GLY A 756 11.46 -18.40 3.26
N ARG A 757 11.75 -17.37 2.45
CA ARG A 757 11.17 -16.04 2.65
C ARG A 757 9.69 -16.11 2.32
N ARG A 758 8.84 -15.76 3.26
CA ARG A 758 7.39 -15.83 3.13
C ARG A 758 6.83 -14.47 2.68
N ARG A 759 5.79 -14.51 1.85
CA ARG A 759 4.94 -13.36 1.55
C ARG A 759 3.49 -13.76 1.62
N ASP A 760 2.75 -13.14 2.53
CA ASP A 760 1.30 -13.31 2.62
C ASP A 760 0.58 -12.62 1.45
N LEU A 761 -0.52 -13.23 1.02
CA LEU A 761 -1.29 -12.84 -0.15
C LEU A 761 -2.79 -12.73 0.18
N PRO A 762 -3.20 -11.72 0.97
CA PRO A 762 -4.62 -11.48 1.28
C PRO A 762 -5.45 -11.25 0.01
N GLU A 763 -4.83 -10.86 -1.11
CA GLU A 763 -5.52 -10.69 -2.38
C GLU A 763 -6.08 -12.00 -2.96
N MET A 764 -5.59 -13.16 -2.51
CA MET A 764 -6.07 -14.47 -2.99
C MET A 764 -7.48 -14.82 -2.50
N SER A 765 -7.90 -14.28 -1.35
CA SER A 765 -9.25 -14.46 -0.79
C SER A 765 -10.26 -13.43 -1.31
N ALA A 766 -9.82 -12.40 -2.03
CA ALA A 766 -10.69 -11.33 -2.51
C ALA A 766 -11.73 -11.84 -3.53
N THR A 767 -12.99 -11.43 -3.37
CA THR A 767 -14.07 -11.70 -4.32
C THR A 767 -13.94 -10.90 -5.63
N ASN A 768 -13.28 -9.73 -5.57
CA ASN A 768 -13.03 -8.89 -6.74
C ASN A 768 -12.04 -9.56 -7.71
N ARG A 769 -12.50 -9.85 -8.94
CA ARG A 769 -11.70 -10.51 -9.98
C ARG A 769 -10.38 -9.80 -10.32
N ILE A 770 -10.34 -8.46 -10.27
CA ILE A 770 -9.13 -7.69 -10.57
C ILE A 770 -8.10 -7.86 -9.45
N THR A 771 -8.54 -7.75 -8.19
CA THR A 771 -7.69 -7.95 -7.01
C THR A 771 -7.16 -9.38 -6.96
N LYS A 772 -8.03 -10.36 -7.20
CA LYS A 772 -7.63 -11.77 -7.25
C LYS A 772 -6.63 -12.06 -8.37
N ALA A 773 -6.87 -11.56 -9.58
CA ALA A 773 -5.93 -11.71 -10.69
C ALA A 773 -4.57 -11.01 -10.41
N PHE A 774 -4.57 -9.94 -9.62
CA PHE A 774 -3.33 -9.35 -9.11
C PHE A 774 -2.63 -10.27 -8.11
N GLY A 775 -3.37 -10.83 -7.14
CA GLY A 775 -2.85 -11.82 -6.18
C GLY A 775 -2.21 -13.03 -6.87
N GLU A 776 -2.87 -13.58 -7.90
CA GLU A 776 -2.36 -14.70 -8.70
C GLU A 776 -1.02 -14.36 -9.38
N ARG A 777 -0.91 -13.16 -9.99
CA ARG A 777 0.37 -12.70 -10.56
C ARG A 777 1.45 -12.55 -9.50
N VAL A 778 1.10 -11.98 -8.35
CA VAL A 778 2.04 -11.82 -7.25
C VAL A 778 2.52 -13.18 -6.71
N ALA A 779 1.64 -14.16 -6.63
CA ALA A 779 1.96 -15.52 -6.19
C ALA A 779 3.02 -16.17 -7.08
N MET A 780 2.88 -16.07 -8.40
CA MET A 780 3.84 -16.63 -9.36
C MET A 780 5.17 -15.87 -9.38
N ASN A 781 5.15 -14.55 -9.16
CA ASN A 781 6.34 -13.73 -9.34
C ASN A 781 7.24 -13.69 -8.10
N THR A 782 6.64 -13.75 -6.92
CA THR A 782 7.36 -13.58 -5.65
C THR A 782 8.43 -14.66 -5.43
N PRO A 783 8.17 -15.96 -5.64
CA PRO A 783 9.20 -16.99 -5.46
C PRO A 783 10.41 -16.76 -6.38
N ILE A 784 10.21 -16.26 -7.60
CA ILE A 784 11.28 -16.01 -8.57
C ILE A 784 12.08 -14.77 -8.17
N GLN A 785 11.41 -13.61 -8.05
CA GLN A 785 12.06 -12.34 -7.76
C GLN A 785 12.68 -12.30 -6.37
N GLY A 786 12.00 -12.92 -5.40
CA GLY A 786 12.48 -13.01 -4.03
C GLY A 786 13.67 -13.95 -3.90
N THR A 787 13.68 -15.08 -4.60
CA THR A 787 14.87 -15.94 -4.63
C THR A 787 16.05 -15.23 -5.29
N ALA A 788 15.84 -14.51 -6.40
CA ALA A 788 16.91 -13.70 -7.00
C ALA A 788 17.44 -12.62 -6.04
N ALA A 789 16.55 -11.98 -5.26
CA ALA A 789 16.92 -11.03 -4.23
C ALA A 789 17.71 -11.70 -3.07
N ASP A 790 17.31 -12.90 -2.65
CA ASP A 790 18.04 -13.66 -1.64
C ASP A 790 19.45 -14.03 -2.14
N ILE A 791 19.59 -14.47 -3.39
CA ILE A 791 20.87 -14.84 -4.02
C ILE A 791 21.85 -13.65 -4.05
N ILE A 792 21.41 -12.46 -4.49
CA ILE A 792 22.29 -11.30 -4.53
C ILE A 792 22.70 -10.87 -3.11
N LYS A 793 21.82 -10.96 -2.11
CA LYS A 793 22.16 -10.69 -0.71
C LYS A 793 23.21 -11.65 -0.17
N ILE A 794 23.06 -12.96 -0.45
CA ILE A 794 24.06 -13.97 -0.08
C ILE A 794 25.41 -13.64 -0.73
N ALA A 795 25.41 -13.28 -2.02
CA ALA A 795 26.62 -12.91 -2.73
C ALA A 795 27.29 -11.67 -2.12
N MET A 796 26.53 -10.63 -1.77
CA MET A 796 27.05 -9.43 -1.11
C MET A 796 27.76 -9.77 0.21
N VAL A 797 27.13 -10.58 1.06
CA VAL A 797 27.69 -11.00 2.34
C VAL A 797 28.99 -11.80 2.13
N ARG A 798 29.01 -12.73 1.16
CA ARG A 798 30.20 -13.53 0.87
C ARG A 798 31.34 -12.71 0.27
N VAL A 799 31.06 -11.86 -0.71
CA VAL A 799 32.05 -10.95 -1.30
C VAL A 799 32.65 -10.05 -0.23
N TYR A 800 31.81 -9.40 0.58
CA TYR A 800 32.26 -8.52 1.66
C TYR A 800 33.14 -9.26 2.67
N ARG A 801 32.69 -10.40 3.18
CA ARG A 801 33.45 -11.20 4.14
C ARG A 801 34.78 -11.67 3.56
N ARG A 802 34.82 -12.05 2.29
CA ARG A 802 36.05 -12.55 1.64
C ARG A 802 37.04 -11.42 1.36
N LEU A 803 36.59 -10.23 0.97
CA LEU A 803 37.43 -9.03 0.89
C LEU A 803 38.13 -8.76 2.23
N GLN A 804 37.39 -8.85 3.35
CA GLN A 804 37.94 -8.65 4.69
C GLN A 804 38.88 -9.79 5.11
N ALA A 805 38.48 -11.04 4.91
CA ALA A 805 39.26 -12.21 5.32
C ALA A 805 40.60 -12.33 4.59
N GLU A 806 40.66 -11.91 3.32
CA GLU A 806 41.89 -11.86 2.53
C GLU A 806 42.70 -10.56 2.75
N GLY A 807 42.20 -9.64 3.58
CA GLY A 807 42.90 -8.38 3.90
C GLY A 807 43.01 -7.41 2.72
N LEU A 808 42.07 -7.48 1.77
CA LEU A 808 42.07 -6.66 0.57
C LEU A 808 41.64 -5.21 0.88
N LYS A 809 42.26 -4.25 0.19
CA LYS A 809 41.96 -2.81 0.31
C LYS A 809 40.79 -2.38 -0.56
N SER A 810 40.34 -3.26 -1.45
CA SER A 810 39.19 -3.10 -2.34
C SER A 810 37.87 -3.18 -1.57
N ARG A 811 36.86 -2.44 -2.04
CA ARG A 811 35.64 -2.16 -1.26
C ARG A 811 34.38 -2.36 -2.09
N LEU A 812 33.42 -3.12 -1.59
CA LEU A 812 32.08 -3.18 -2.18
C LEU A 812 31.38 -1.83 -1.93
N ILE A 813 30.92 -1.16 -2.99
CA ILE A 813 30.41 0.23 -2.89
C ILE A 813 28.97 0.40 -3.35
N LEU A 814 28.47 -0.45 -4.25
CA LEU A 814 27.12 -0.31 -4.77
C LEU A 814 26.53 -1.67 -5.15
N GLN A 815 25.22 -1.81 -4.91
CA GLN A 815 24.39 -2.86 -5.47
C GLN A 815 23.22 -2.19 -6.22
N VAL A 816 23.00 -2.59 -7.47
CA VAL A 816 21.88 -2.13 -8.30
C VAL A 816 21.26 -3.33 -9.01
N HIS A 817 20.00 -3.65 -8.70
CA HIS A 817 19.32 -4.81 -9.27
C HIS A 817 20.07 -6.15 -9.01
N ASP A 818 20.74 -6.69 -10.01
CA ASP A 818 21.53 -7.92 -10.01
C ASP A 818 23.04 -7.67 -10.17
N GLU A 819 23.45 -6.40 -10.12
CA GLU A 819 24.81 -5.87 -10.33
C GLU A 819 25.47 -5.50 -8.99
N LEU A 820 26.74 -5.90 -8.80
CA LEU A 820 27.63 -5.48 -7.70
C LEU A 820 28.84 -4.72 -8.24
N ILE A 821 29.20 -3.63 -7.57
CA ILE A 821 30.35 -2.80 -7.95
C ILE A 821 31.36 -2.76 -6.80
N VAL A 822 32.60 -3.12 -7.10
CA VAL A 822 33.73 -3.08 -6.17
C VAL A 822 34.77 -2.04 -6.62
N GLU A 823 35.05 -1.06 -5.78
CA GLU A 823 36.11 -0.07 -5.99
C GLU A 823 37.46 -0.65 -5.56
N THR A 824 38.32 -0.90 -6.54
CA THR A 824 39.42 -1.87 -6.46
C THR A 824 40.77 -1.19 -6.65
N THR A 825 41.78 -1.53 -5.84
CA THR A 825 43.14 -1.00 -6.03
C THR A 825 43.84 -1.67 -7.22
N PRO A 826 44.75 -0.99 -7.93
CA PRO A 826 45.38 -1.53 -9.14
C PRO A 826 46.04 -2.91 -8.97
N ASP A 827 46.62 -3.18 -7.81
CA ASP A 827 47.31 -4.42 -7.45
C ASP A 827 46.36 -5.57 -7.11
N GLU A 828 45.07 -5.30 -6.90
CA GLU A 828 44.05 -6.28 -6.47
C GLU A 828 43.05 -6.63 -7.58
N ILE A 829 43.13 -6.02 -8.77
CA ILE A 829 42.10 -6.14 -9.84
C ILE A 829 41.82 -7.60 -10.21
N ASP A 830 42.85 -8.38 -10.56
CA ASP A 830 42.67 -9.76 -10.99
C ASP A 830 42.13 -10.66 -9.85
N THR A 831 42.59 -10.43 -8.63
CA THR A 831 42.13 -11.13 -7.43
C THR A 831 40.66 -10.83 -7.15
N VAL A 832 40.27 -9.56 -7.14
CA VAL A 832 38.89 -9.13 -6.89
C VAL A 832 37.96 -9.61 -8.00
N LYS A 833 38.39 -9.54 -9.27
CA LYS A 833 37.62 -10.07 -10.40
C LYS A 833 37.29 -11.55 -10.21
N ALA A 834 38.29 -12.36 -9.89
CA ALA A 834 38.10 -13.79 -9.65
C ALA A 834 37.23 -14.06 -8.41
N LEU A 835 37.48 -13.32 -7.32
CA LEU A 835 36.75 -13.43 -6.06
C LEU A 835 35.26 -13.12 -6.26
N VAL A 836 34.92 -11.97 -6.85
CA VAL A 836 33.52 -11.56 -7.04
C VAL A 836 32.82 -12.55 -7.97
N GLN A 837 33.46 -12.96 -9.07
CA GLN A 837 32.90 -13.95 -9.97
C GLN A 837 32.61 -15.28 -9.26
N GLN A 838 33.54 -15.76 -8.43
CA GLN A 838 33.38 -17.02 -7.70
C GLN A 838 32.28 -16.94 -6.64
N GLU A 839 32.27 -15.88 -5.82
CA GLU A 839 31.30 -15.75 -4.72
C GLU A 839 29.88 -15.51 -5.24
N MET A 840 29.72 -14.73 -6.31
CA MET A 840 28.42 -14.55 -6.96
C MET A 840 27.97 -15.86 -7.64
N SER A 841 28.80 -16.48 -8.48
CA SER A 841 28.41 -17.74 -9.15
C SER A 841 28.11 -18.87 -8.16
N GLY A 842 28.78 -18.88 -7.01
CA GLY A 842 28.61 -19.86 -5.94
C GLY A 842 27.55 -19.51 -4.90
N ALA A 843 26.86 -18.37 -5.02
CA ALA A 843 25.91 -17.89 -4.00
C ALA A 843 24.74 -18.84 -3.76
N ALA A 844 24.33 -19.61 -4.77
CA ALA A 844 23.33 -20.66 -4.66
C ALA A 844 23.63 -21.83 -5.59
N GLU A 845 23.17 -23.02 -5.18
CA GLU A 845 23.23 -24.22 -6.00
C GLU A 845 21.89 -24.40 -6.73
N LEU A 846 21.90 -24.18 -8.05
CA LEU A 846 20.72 -24.30 -8.91
C LEU A 846 20.91 -25.42 -9.94
N SER A 847 19.81 -25.85 -10.56
CA SER A 847 19.85 -26.87 -11.64
C SER A 847 20.58 -26.38 -12.90
N VAL A 848 20.78 -25.07 -13.00
CA VAL A 848 21.49 -24.37 -14.08
C VAL A 848 22.60 -23.51 -13.47
N PRO A 849 23.74 -23.31 -14.16
CA PRO A 849 24.81 -22.49 -13.63
C PRO A 849 24.36 -21.03 -13.45
N LEU A 850 24.78 -20.39 -12.36
CA LEU A 850 24.73 -18.94 -12.23
C LEU A 850 25.93 -18.35 -12.98
N VAL A 851 25.65 -17.55 -14.00
CA VAL A 851 26.69 -16.90 -14.82
C VAL A 851 26.76 -15.44 -14.43
N VAL A 852 27.99 -14.94 -14.28
CA VAL A 852 28.31 -13.57 -13.88
C VAL A 852 29.24 -12.99 -14.92
N ASP A 853 28.80 -11.90 -15.55
CA ASP A 853 29.59 -11.11 -16.47
C ASP A 853 30.38 -10.08 -15.65
N VAL A 854 31.71 -10.03 -15.83
CA VAL A 854 32.58 -9.14 -15.04
C VAL A 854 33.38 -8.22 -15.95
N GLY A 855 33.18 -6.92 -15.78
CA GLY A 855 33.90 -5.87 -16.49
C GLY A 855 34.72 -4.97 -15.56
N VAL A 856 35.63 -4.21 -16.15
CA VAL A 856 36.59 -3.37 -15.42
C VAL A 856 36.73 -2.02 -16.13
N GLY A 857 36.62 -0.92 -15.39
CA GLY A 857 36.67 0.42 -15.98
C GLY A 857 36.95 1.51 -14.95
N LYS A 858 37.37 2.70 -15.41
CA LYS A 858 37.55 3.87 -14.52
C LYS A 858 36.22 4.52 -14.15
N THR A 859 35.24 4.41 -15.03
CA THR A 859 33.87 4.86 -14.79
C THR A 859 32.92 3.67 -14.77
N TRP A 860 31.74 3.86 -14.15
CA TRP A 860 30.71 2.82 -14.14
C TRP A 860 30.24 2.49 -15.57
N TYR A 861 30.30 3.47 -16.47
CA TYR A 861 30.02 3.25 -17.89
C TYR A 861 31.05 2.35 -18.60
N GLU A 862 32.33 2.45 -18.26
CA GLU A 862 33.39 1.63 -18.88
C GLU A 862 33.45 0.22 -18.32
N ALA A 863 33.05 0.04 -17.06
CA ALA A 863 33.03 -1.27 -16.40
C ALA A 863 31.85 -2.14 -16.86
N LYS A 864 30.78 -1.52 -17.39
CA LYS A 864 29.57 -2.15 -17.92
C LYS A 864 29.71 -2.42 -19.42
#